data_AF-A0A3A5W0Z5-F1
#
_entry.id   AF-A0A3A5W0Z5-F1
#
_cell.length_a   1.000
_cell.length_b   1.000
_cell.length_c   1.000
_cell.angle_alpha   90.00
_cell.angle_beta   90.00
_cell.angle_gamma   90.00
#
_symmetry.space_group_name_H-M   'P 1'
#
loop_
_entity.id
_entity.type
_entity.pdbx_description
1 polymer ?
#
loop_
_entity_poly.entity_id
_entity_poly.type
_entity_poly.pdbx_seq_one_letter_code
_entity_poly.pdbx_strand_id
1 'polypeptide(L)'
;MQNGVSGWYARLDRCLADREQQIAIWLSTWEQSLRTFQPIAALLPEDWPTLPANLLTDPGHVLDHLLARHDAEIDGRSPRGAHPTPPRLADAIIASELKDNLVNPKKPVQQSNFLMSNLPPGFRQHVSQLNIPKAAPSDEVDDEAERRAVEESLRTMSGIPLPVSDAATGGGLFHARLIRAHADAHENADPEVKKADTRRLFSNVQLLDVSSLAVKSTKTRLLLECIRHELVSFGPETPGKIAREEMESLLDAGVQVGDALQGEWPWQQTPNLMLTNPPWLRIKDRFRGMEDGSKLRKELGEQLRGVSDNGSPRFSTMRGNVNLYRLFIERSLQILTKGGRLRIVAPDSLLREQSSHPLRELLVRDHSWKQVWAIEEANLLFPGMTQGVVVLGIVAQGASCNLNIHGPITRADLRREGDGLSSRVPLFELEQERWLGWSRETWSVPRLPRDRMERKQTLKVLDRLCQLPRLSDETHPLTTNDRHVRVRVGEIDQTAHAKNIETWVKGKRNRPFIRGVHFSEDDNGQVFIRHPAFRTDIPSRASERQLAMWVGDNQPQFGPRLACQAIVNAHQERRLRWAVIPEGSVLGNSVNHIELHHDIENRLEEDHESVEQGLQWLCEFLNNTDLDEWARAWAANNNVNNYELEMLPVELPDTFPIFNTLAQ
;
A
#
# COMPACT_ATOMS: atom_id res chain seq x y z
N MET A 1 -17.77 15.25 1.46
CA MET A 1 -17.48 16.04 2.68
C MET A 1 -15.96 16.27 2.93
N GLN A 2 -15.06 16.25 1.92
CA GLN A 2 -13.60 16.33 2.15
C GLN A 2 -12.95 17.71 1.88
N ASN A 3 -13.66 18.72 1.36
CA ASN A 3 -13.03 19.97 0.88
C ASN A 3 -12.73 21.03 1.96
N GLY A 4 -13.22 20.89 3.19
CA GLY A 4 -13.04 21.90 4.24
C GLY A 4 -11.64 21.92 4.87
N VAL A 5 -11.00 20.76 4.99
CA VAL A 5 -9.73 20.56 5.72
C VAL A 5 -8.52 20.98 4.87
N SER A 6 -8.46 20.53 3.62
CA SER A 6 -7.38 20.95 2.69
C SER A 6 -7.39 22.46 2.47
N GLY A 7 -8.59 23.06 2.42
CA GLY A 7 -8.75 24.51 2.36
C GLY A 7 -8.25 25.24 3.62
N TRP A 8 -8.33 24.62 4.80
CA TRP A 8 -7.82 25.21 6.04
C TRP A 8 -6.29 25.32 6.02
N TYR A 9 -5.59 24.24 5.68
CA TYR A 9 -4.14 24.23 5.55
C TYR A 9 -3.63 25.23 4.49
N ALA A 10 -4.33 25.36 3.37
CA ALA A 10 -3.99 26.34 2.34
C ALA A 10 -4.18 27.80 2.80
N ARG A 11 -5.15 28.06 3.70
CA ARG A 11 -5.29 29.38 4.34
C ARG A 11 -4.22 29.60 5.39
N LEU A 12 -3.87 28.57 6.15
CA LEU A 12 -2.79 28.64 7.14
C LEU A 12 -1.46 29.03 6.48
N ASP A 13 -1.13 28.43 5.33
CA ASP A 13 0.07 28.78 4.56
C ASP A 13 0.10 30.24 4.08
N ARG A 14 -1.07 30.89 3.93
CA ARG A 14 -1.13 32.31 3.55
C ARG A 14 -0.88 33.24 4.74
N CYS A 15 -1.30 32.82 5.94
CA CYS A 15 -1.10 33.60 7.16
C CYS A 15 0.31 33.42 7.72
N LEU A 16 0.80 32.17 7.73
CA LEU A 16 2.12 31.79 8.24
C LEU A 16 2.75 30.78 7.28
N ALA A 17 3.70 31.20 6.46
CA ALA A 17 4.35 30.32 5.48
C ALA A 17 5.35 29.34 6.12
N ASP A 18 5.95 29.72 7.26
CA ASP A 18 6.94 28.90 7.97
C ASP A 18 6.26 27.72 8.68
N ARG A 19 6.51 26.52 8.19
CA ARG A 19 5.91 25.27 8.71
C ARG A 19 6.47 24.87 10.07
N GLU A 20 7.73 25.17 10.37
CA GLU A 20 8.29 24.89 11.69
C GLU A 20 7.61 25.76 12.75
N GLN A 21 7.37 27.04 12.42
CA GLN A 21 6.60 27.93 13.27
C GLN A 21 5.13 27.48 13.41
N GLN A 22 4.48 27.01 12.33
CA GLN A 22 3.13 26.42 12.41
C GLN A 22 3.10 25.27 13.45
N ILE A 23 4.08 24.36 13.39
CA ILE A 23 4.17 23.21 14.30
C ILE A 23 4.44 23.67 15.74
N ALA A 24 5.37 24.60 15.96
CA ALA A 24 5.70 25.12 17.28
C ALA A 24 4.51 25.81 17.94
N ILE A 25 3.82 26.69 17.20
CA ILE A 25 2.59 27.35 17.69
C ILE A 25 1.55 26.30 18.05
N TRP A 26 1.26 25.36 17.15
CA TRP A 26 0.27 24.30 17.39
C TRP A 26 0.54 23.51 18.68
N LEU A 27 1.77 23.03 18.87
CA LEU A 27 2.18 22.28 20.05
C LEU A 27 2.08 23.12 21.33
N SER A 28 2.52 24.38 21.29
CA SER A 28 2.43 25.29 22.43
C SER A 28 0.98 25.59 22.83
N THR A 29 0.10 25.80 21.84
CA THR A 29 -1.34 26.03 22.07
C THR A 29 -2.02 24.77 22.61
N TRP A 30 -1.63 23.59 22.13
CA TRP A 30 -2.14 22.33 22.67
C TRP A 30 -1.73 22.14 24.13
N GLU A 31 -0.47 22.40 24.49
CA GLU A 31 -0.05 22.36 25.89
C GLU A 31 -0.85 23.35 26.75
N GLN A 32 -0.97 24.60 26.30
CA GLN A 32 -1.72 25.63 27.02
C GLN A 32 -3.19 25.24 27.21
N SER A 33 -3.80 24.63 26.18
CA SER A 33 -5.18 24.13 26.22
C SER A 33 -5.37 23.08 27.32
N LEU A 34 -4.44 22.12 27.44
CA LEU A 34 -4.49 21.13 28.51
C LEU A 34 -4.28 21.78 29.89
N ARG A 35 -3.44 22.82 29.98
CA ARG A 35 -3.12 23.51 31.24
C ARG A 35 -4.26 24.39 31.76
N THR A 36 -4.96 25.09 30.87
CA THR A 36 -6.05 26.02 31.22
C THR A 36 -7.44 25.40 31.08
N PHE A 37 -7.53 24.16 30.59
CA PHE A 37 -8.78 23.48 30.25
C PHE A 37 -9.65 24.24 29.24
N GLN A 38 -9.03 25.08 28.41
CA GLN A 38 -9.70 25.83 27.35
C GLN A 38 -9.54 25.09 26.00
N PRO A 39 -10.52 25.15 25.08
CA PRO A 39 -10.36 24.58 23.75
C PRO A 39 -9.16 25.19 23.01
N ILE A 40 -8.37 24.38 22.30
CA ILE A 40 -7.22 24.84 21.48
C ILE A 40 -7.62 25.98 20.55
N ALA A 41 -8.79 25.89 19.92
CA ALA A 41 -9.30 26.92 19.02
C ALA A 41 -9.47 28.30 19.66
N ALA A 42 -9.67 28.39 20.97
CA ALA A 42 -9.79 29.65 21.69
C ALA A 42 -8.43 30.27 22.05
N LEU A 43 -7.35 29.50 21.93
CA LEU A 43 -5.99 29.88 22.29
C LEU A 43 -5.09 30.08 21.06
N LEU A 44 -5.58 29.77 19.86
CA LEU A 44 -4.85 30.01 18.63
C LEU A 44 -4.71 31.52 18.37
N PRO A 45 -3.63 31.94 17.68
CA PRO A 45 -3.46 33.33 17.25
C PRO A 45 -4.64 33.83 16.39
N GLU A 46 -4.98 35.12 16.50
CA GLU A 46 -6.13 35.72 15.82
C GLU A 46 -6.05 35.66 14.28
N ASP A 47 -4.84 35.65 13.74
CA ASP A 47 -4.56 35.57 12.31
C ASP A 47 -4.66 34.13 11.76
N TRP A 48 -4.75 33.12 12.62
CA TRP A 48 -4.94 31.74 12.18
C TRP A 48 -6.37 31.53 11.65
N PRO A 49 -6.53 30.78 10.54
CA PRO A 49 -7.85 30.47 10.03
C PRO A 49 -8.66 29.66 11.06
N THR A 50 -9.96 29.95 11.17
CA THR A 50 -10.86 29.21 12.06
C THR A 50 -10.80 27.70 11.80
N LEU A 51 -10.54 26.93 12.87
CA LEU A 51 -10.46 25.48 12.83
C LEU A 51 -11.83 24.85 12.46
N PRO A 52 -11.89 24.00 11.43
CA PRO A 52 -13.04 23.15 11.16
C PRO A 52 -13.36 22.22 12.33
N ALA A 53 -14.64 21.97 12.58
CA ALA A 53 -15.11 21.16 13.72
C ALA A 53 -14.48 19.76 13.78
N ASN A 54 -14.19 19.15 12.63
CA ASN A 54 -13.56 17.83 12.56
C ASN A 54 -12.08 17.82 12.98
N LEU A 55 -11.38 18.96 12.92
CA LEU A 55 -10.00 19.09 13.42
C LEU A 55 -9.96 19.37 14.94
N LEU A 56 -11.08 19.76 15.56
CA LEU A 56 -11.14 20.04 17.00
C LEU A 56 -11.02 18.79 17.88
N THR A 57 -11.31 17.60 17.32
CA THR A 57 -11.48 16.37 18.12
C THR A 57 -10.18 15.61 18.37
N ASP A 58 -9.17 15.80 17.52
CA ASP A 58 -7.90 15.06 17.58
C ASP A 58 -6.72 15.99 17.24
N PRO A 59 -6.11 16.64 18.26
CA PRO A 59 -5.00 17.56 18.04
C PRO A 59 -3.74 16.89 17.50
N GLY A 60 -3.53 15.61 17.82
CA GLY A 60 -2.45 14.82 17.27
C GLY A 60 -2.61 14.63 15.75
N HIS A 61 -3.83 14.46 15.25
CA HIS A 61 -4.07 14.36 13.81
C HIS A 61 -3.71 15.65 13.06
N VAL A 62 -3.95 16.83 13.65
CA VAL A 62 -3.53 18.11 13.05
C VAL A 62 -2.01 18.19 12.97
N LEU A 63 -1.31 17.81 14.05
CA LEU A 63 0.16 17.73 14.05
C LEU A 63 0.68 16.79 12.96
N ASP A 64 0.07 15.62 12.80
CA ASP A 64 0.45 14.65 11.77
C ASP A 64 0.36 15.25 10.35
N HIS A 65 -0.66 16.09 10.07
CA HIS A 65 -0.78 16.79 8.79
C HIS A 65 0.26 17.90 8.65
N LEU A 66 0.55 18.67 9.70
CA LEU A 66 1.58 19.72 9.66
C LEU A 66 2.96 19.12 9.32
N LEU A 67 3.31 18.02 9.98
CA LEU A 67 4.56 17.29 9.72
C LEU A 67 4.60 16.69 8.32
N ALA A 68 3.54 15.99 7.89
CA ALA A 68 3.49 15.40 6.54
C ALA A 68 3.65 16.45 5.43
N ARG A 69 3.13 17.66 5.64
CA ARG A 69 3.25 18.79 4.71
C ARG A 69 4.66 19.39 4.70
N HIS A 70 5.30 19.47 5.86
CA HIS A 70 6.69 19.90 5.98
C HIS A 70 7.64 18.91 5.27
N ASP A 71 7.49 17.61 5.53
CA ASP A 71 8.29 16.57 4.88
C ASP A 71 8.11 16.57 3.35
N ALA A 72 6.87 16.74 2.89
CA ALA A 72 6.59 16.84 1.45
C ALA A 72 7.30 18.03 0.81
N GLU A 73 7.35 19.19 1.47
CA GLU A 73 8.06 20.36 0.95
C GLU A 73 9.57 20.13 0.89
N ILE A 74 10.17 19.52 1.93
CA ILE A 74 11.59 19.18 1.97
C ILE A 74 11.97 18.21 0.84
N ASP A 75 11.10 17.25 0.52
CA ASP A 75 11.29 16.30 -0.57
C ASP A 75 10.98 16.89 -1.97
N GLY A 76 10.72 18.19 -2.10
CA GLY A 76 10.36 18.82 -3.38
C GLY A 76 8.99 18.38 -3.93
N ARG A 77 8.12 17.84 -3.08
CA ARG A 77 6.76 17.38 -3.41
C ARG A 77 5.73 18.43 -3.04
N SER A 78 4.52 18.30 -3.60
CA SER A 78 3.43 19.21 -3.26
C SER A 78 2.88 18.92 -1.85
N PRO A 79 2.82 19.91 -0.94
CA PRO A 79 2.21 19.73 0.38
C PRO A 79 0.70 19.48 0.32
N ARG A 80 0.04 19.80 -0.81
CA ARG A 80 -1.43 19.66 -0.94
C ARG A 80 -1.91 18.21 -0.99
N GLY A 81 -1.05 17.30 -1.46
CA GLY A 81 -1.33 15.86 -1.53
C GLY A 81 -0.68 15.07 -0.39
N ALA A 82 -0.08 15.74 0.60
CA ALA A 82 0.54 15.09 1.74
C ALA A 82 -0.53 14.75 2.79
N HIS A 83 -0.69 13.45 3.06
CA HIS A 83 -1.68 12.96 4.00
C HIS A 83 -1.05 11.99 5.00
N PRO A 84 -1.26 12.19 6.31
CA PRO A 84 -0.76 11.29 7.33
C PRO A 84 -1.63 10.02 7.43
N THR A 85 -1.11 9.02 8.13
CA THR A 85 -1.83 7.81 8.51
C THR A 85 -3.16 8.15 9.20
N PRO A 86 -4.31 7.60 8.75
CA PRO A 86 -5.56 7.80 9.44
C PRO A 86 -5.53 7.21 10.86
N PRO A 87 -5.95 7.94 11.91
CA PRO A 87 -5.95 7.42 13.28
C PRO A 87 -6.72 6.10 13.44
N ARG A 88 -7.83 5.93 12.72
CA ARG A 88 -8.62 4.69 12.73
C ARG A 88 -7.84 3.47 12.21
N LEU A 89 -6.90 3.65 11.29
CA LEU A 89 -6.05 2.57 10.82
C LEU A 89 -5.04 2.19 11.91
N ALA A 90 -4.41 3.19 12.54
CA ALA A 90 -3.48 2.96 13.64
C ALA A 90 -4.17 2.25 14.83
N ASP A 91 -5.37 2.70 15.21
CA ASP A 91 -6.18 2.06 16.25
C ASP A 91 -6.44 0.58 15.93
N ALA A 92 -6.80 0.26 14.68
CA ALA A 92 -7.05 -1.10 14.23
C ALA A 92 -5.80 -1.99 14.25
N ILE A 93 -4.68 -1.47 13.76
CA ILE A 93 -3.40 -2.19 13.80
C ILE A 93 -3.02 -2.51 15.24
N ILE A 94 -3.14 -1.53 16.14
CA ILE A 94 -2.83 -1.73 17.56
C ILE A 94 -3.76 -2.76 18.18
N ALA A 95 -5.08 -2.64 18.00
CA ALA A 95 -6.04 -3.60 18.53
C ALA A 95 -5.70 -5.04 18.14
N SER A 96 -5.24 -5.26 16.90
CA SER A 96 -4.82 -6.59 16.41
C SER A 96 -3.46 -7.08 16.93
N GLU A 97 -2.64 -6.24 17.57
CA GLU A 97 -1.32 -6.61 18.11
C GLU A 97 -1.30 -6.73 19.63
N LEU A 98 -2.18 -6.02 20.32
CA LEU A 98 -2.27 -6.08 21.77
C LEU A 98 -2.79 -7.45 22.19
N LYS A 99 -2.15 -8.02 23.21
CA LYS A 99 -2.68 -9.18 23.91
C LYS A 99 -3.74 -8.75 24.92
N ASP A 100 -4.45 -9.74 25.48
CA ASP A 100 -5.30 -9.53 26.65
C ASP A 100 -4.54 -8.81 27.77
N ASN A 101 -5.16 -7.75 28.30
CA ASN A 101 -4.62 -7.01 29.44
C ASN A 101 -4.83 -7.79 30.75
N LEU A 102 -3.91 -7.63 31.70
CA LEU A 102 -3.97 -8.27 33.02
C LEU A 102 -4.65 -7.40 34.08
N VAL A 103 -5.02 -6.17 33.71
CA VAL A 103 -5.52 -5.14 34.62
C VAL A 103 -7.05 -5.20 34.73
N ASN A 104 -7.74 -5.50 33.62
CA ASN A 104 -9.18 -5.71 33.65
C ASN A 104 -9.47 -7.22 33.59
N PRO A 105 -10.36 -7.74 34.44
CA PRO A 105 -10.78 -9.13 34.35
C PRO A 105 -11.38 -9.38 32.97
N LYS A 106 -11.00 -10.50 32.33
CA LYS A 106 -11.60 -10.96 31.08
C LYS A 106 -13.12 -10.88 31.23
N LYS A 107 -13.78 -10.06 30.40
CA LYS A 107 -15.24 -10.15 30.29
C LYS A 107 -15.52 -11.61 29.95
N PRO A 108 -16.38 -12.33 30.69
CA PRO A 108 -16.70 -13.70 30.34
C PRO A 108 -17.11 -13.66 28.87
N VAL A 109 -16.51 -14.54 28.05
CA VAL A 109 -16.88 -14.69 26.65
C VAL A 109 -18.39 -14.71 26.68
N GLN A 110 -19.02 -13.66 26.16
CA GLN A 110 -20.42 -13.73 25.84
C GLN A 110 -20.42 -14.81 24.77
N GLN A 111 -20.65 -16.06 25.20
CA GLN A 111 -21.22 -17.04 24.31
C GLN A 111 -22.29 -16.25 23.61
N SER A 112 -22.20 -16.19 22.28
CA SER A 112 -23.33 -15.77 21.50
C SER A 112 -24.43 -16.73 21.92
N ASN A 113 -25.17 -16.34 22.95
CA ASN A 113 -26.41 -16.93 23.33
C ASN A 113 -27.25 -16.57 22.11
N PHE A 114 -27.19 -17.41 21.08
CA PHE A 114 -28.40 -17.91 20.48
C PHE A 114 -29.30 -18.21 21.67
N LEU A 115 -30.07 -17.20 22.07
CA LEU A 115 -31.14 -17.31 23.04
C LEU A 115 -32.07 -18.31 22.37
N MET A 116 -31.87 -19.60 22.67
CA MET A 116 -32.69 -20.71 22.20
C MET A 116 -34.16 -20.43 22.51
N SER A 117 -34.43 -19.59 23.52
CA SER A 117 -35.73 -19.04 23.89
C SER A 117 -36.41 -18.21 22.79
N ASN A 118 -35.66 -17.64 21.83
CA ASN A 118 -36.21 -16.82 20.75
C ASN A 118 -36.56 -17.62 19.49
N LEU A 119 -36.24 -18.92 19.47
CA LEU A 119 -36.62 -19.81 18.36
C LEU A 119 -37.98 -20.48 18.63
N PRO A 120 -38.82 -20.69 17.60
CA PRO A 120 -40.03 -21.48 17.70
C PRO A 120 -39.74 -22.92 18.20
N PRO A 121 -40.66 -23.57 18.92
CA PRO A 121 -40.42 -24.88 19.54
C PRO A 121 -39.89 -25.95 18.58
N GLY A 122 -40.43 -26.01 17.35
CA GLY A 122 -40.00 -26.97 16.32
C GLY A 122 -38.59 -26.72 15.78
N PHE A 123 -38.10 -25.48 15.82
CA PHE A 123 -36.74 -25.12 15.38
C PHE A 123 -35.69 -25.48 16.44
N ARG A 124 -36.03 -25.38 17.73
CA ARG A 124 -35.13 -25.75 18.84
C ARG A 124 -34.69 -27.21 18.76
N GLN A 125 -35.63 -28.09 18.43
CA GLN A 125 -35.41 -29.53 18.35
C GLN A 125 -34.51 -29.91 17.15
N HIS A 126 -34.55 -29.12 16.08
CA HIS A 126 -33.71 -29.31 14.89
C HIS A 126 -32.28 -28.80 15.13
N VAL A 127 -32.13 -27.64 15.80
CA VAL A 127 -30.81 -27.07 16.14
C VAL A 127 -30.07 -27.93 17.17
N SER A 128 -30.77 -28.56 18.12
CA SER A 128 -30.14 -29.48 19.07
C SER A 128 -29.67 -30.80 18.44
N GLN A 129 -30.18 -31.17 17.27
CA GLN A 129 -29.75 -32.35 16.50
C GLN A 129 -28.58 -32.02 15.56
N LEU A 130 -28.37 -30.74 15.26
CA LEU A 130 -27.20 -30.27 14.54
C LEU A 130 -26.05 -30.14 15.54
N ASN A 131 -25.04 -31.02 15.42
CA ASN A 131 -23.73 -30.84 16.07
C ASN A 131 -23.03 -29.62 15.44
N ILE A 132 -23.49 -28.42 15.78
CA ILE A 132 -22.84 -27.18 15.39
C ILE A 132 -21.46 -27.18 16.06
N PRO A 133 -20.36 -27.09 15.30
CA PRO A 133 -19.03 -27.00 15.88
C PRO A 133 -19.00 -25.83 16.86
N LYS A 134 -18.59 -26.09 18.10
CA LYS A 134 -18.21 -25.00 19.02
C LYS A 134 -17.18 -24.15 18.28
N ALA A 135 -17.33 -22.82 18.33
CA ALA A 135 -16.27 -21.92 17.90
C ALA A 135 -14.95 -22.43 18.51
N ALA A 136 -13.89 -22.47 17.69
CA ALA A 136 -12.58 -22.87 18.15
C ALA A 136 -12.27 -22.14 19.46
N PRO A 137 -11.81 -22.86 20.50
CA PRO A 137 -11.42 -22.19 21.74
C PRO A 137 -10.43 -21.10 21.38
N SER A 138 -10.73 -19.86 21.78
CA SER A 138 -9.70 -18.82 21.86
C SER A 138 -8.54 -19.41 22.66
N ASP A 139 -7.31 -19.30 22.16
CA ASP A 139 -6.12 -19.78 22.86
C ASP A 139 -6.26 -19.47 24.36
N GLU A 140 -6.37 -20.52 25.19
CA GLU A 140 -6.48 -20.34 26.64
C GLU A 140 -5.20 -19.64 27.10
N VAL A 141 -5.29 -18.34 27.36
CA VAL A 141 -4.14 -17.53 27.77
C VAL A 141 -3.64 -18.06 29.11
N ASP A 142 -2.36 -18.46 29.15
CA ASP A 142 -1.66 -18.84 30.37
C ASP A 142 -1.38 -17.57 31.20
N ASP A 143 -2.28 -17.30 32.15
CA ASP A 143 -2.20 -16.13 33.01
C ASP A 143 -0.89 -16.09 33.85
N GLU A 144 -0.22 -17.23 34.08
CA GLU A 144 1.08 -17.29 34.78
C GLU A 144 2.23 -16.90 33.85
N ALA A 145 2.24 -17.38 32.61
CA ALA A 145 3.24 -17.00 31.62
C ALA A 145 3.16 -15.49 31.30
N GLU A 146 1.97 -14.92 31.21
CA GLU A 146 1.80 -13.49 30.95
C GLU A 146 2.22 -12.63 32.15
N ARG A 147 2.03 -13.10 33.41
CA ARG A 147 2.56 -12.43 34.61
C ARG A 147 4.09 -12.41 34.61
N ARG A 148 4.72 -13.55 34.32
CA ARG A 148 6.19 -13.63 34.22
C ARG A 148 6.73 -12.69 33.15
N ALA A 149 6.08 -12.62 31.99
CA ALA A 149 6.48 -11.71 30.92
C ALA A 149 6.38 -10.22 31.33
N VAL A 150 5.45 -9.87 32.22
CA VAL A 150 5.39 -8.51 32.82
C VAL A 150 6.53 -8.27 33.80
N GLU A 151 6.83 -9.24 34.66
CA GLU A 151 7.93 -9.16 35.64
C GLU A 151 9.30 -9.01 34.95
N GLU A 152 9.49 -9.72 33.83
CA GLU A 152 10.68 -9.66 32.98
C GLU A 152 10.71 -8.44 32.03
N SER A 153 9.71 -7.55 32.11
CA SER A 153 9.57 -6.38 31.22
C SER A 153 9.54 -6.71 29.73
N LEU A 154 9.04 -7.90 29.38
CA LEU A 154 8.76 -8.32 28.00
C LEU A 154 7.39 -7.83 27.51
N ARG A 155 6.51 -7.40 28.43
CA ARG A 155 5.24 -6.74 28.14
C ARG A 155 4.79 -5.82 29.29
N THR A 156 3.84 -4.92 29.01
CA THR A 156 3.09 -4.18 30.03
C THR A 156 1.94 -5.01 30.59
N MET A 157 1.40 -4.60 31.75
CA MET A 157 0.12 -5.14 32.26
C MET A 157 -1.03 -4.84 31.29
N SER A 158 -0.96 -3.71 30.58
CA SER A 158 -1.93 -3.34 29.53
C SER A 158 -1.86 -4.18 28.24
N GLY A 159 -0.93 -5.14 28.13
CA GLY A 159 -0.85 -6.06 26.98
C GLY A 159 0.05 -5.61 25.83
N ILE A 160 0.89 -4.58 26.03
CA ILE A 160 1.83 -4.07 25.01
C ILE A 160 3.15 -4.87 25.10
N PRO A 161 3.60 -5.53 24.03
CA PRO A 161 4.93 -6.15 23.98
C PRO A 161 6.07 -5.11 24.07
N LEU A 162 7.14 -5.42 24.79
CA LEU A 162 8.27 -4.52 25.04
C LEU A 162 9.60 -5.18 24.67
N PRO A 163 10.58 -4.47 24.08
CA PRO A 163 10.48 -3.08 23.66
C PRO A 163 9.57 -2.89 22.44
N VAL A 164 8.85 -1.77 22.43
CA VAL A 164 8.01 -1.35 21.30
C VAL A 164 8.70 -0.20 20.55
N SER A 165 8.66 -0.26 19.22
CA SER A 165 9.51 0.57 18.38
C SER A 165 8.83 1.11 17.12
N ASP A 166 9.45 2.15 16.55
CA ASP A 166 9.13 2.71 15.24
C ASP A 166 10.42 3.25 14.59
N ALA A 167 10.75 2.77 13.38
CA ALA A 167 11.96 3.15 12.66
C ALA A 167 11.82 4.47 11.85
N ALA A 168 10.60 5.00 11.74
CA ALA A 168 10.28 6.24 11.04
C ALA A 168 9.08 6.90 11.71
N THR A 169 9.29 7.37 12.95
CA THR A 169 8.18 7.68 13.85
C THR A 169 7.31 8.86 13.42
N GLY A 170 7.85 9.78 12.62
CA GLY A 170 7.15 10.99 12.20
C GLY A 170 6.62 11.76 13.41
N GLY A 171 5.30 11.92 13.50
CA GLY A 171 4.64 12.54 14.64
C GLY A 171 4.35 11.62 15.83
N GLY A 172 4.76 10.35 15.81
CA GLY A 172 4.55 9.40 16.91
C GLY A 172 3.14 8.83 17.02
N LEU A 173 2.38 8.75 15.91
CA LEU A 173 0.97 8.37 15.92
C LEU A 173 0.71 7.01 16.59
N PHE A 174 1.43 5.96 16.22
CA PHE A 174 1.22 4.62 16.79
C PHE A 174 1.41 4.64 18.31
N HIS A 175 2.43 5.33 18.79
CA HIS A 175 2.76 5.42 20.22
C HIS A 175 1.76 6.28 21.00
N ALA A 176 1.23 7.35 20.40
CA ALA A 176 0.11 8.10 20.95
C ALA A 176 -1.15 7.23 21.10
N ARG A 177 -1.41 6.31 20.16
CA ARG A 177 -2.53 5.37 20.28
C ARG A 177 -2.26 4.24 21.28
N LEU A 178 -1.01 3.80 21.43
CA LEU A 178 -0.62 2.89 22.51
C LEU A 178 -0.80 3.52 23.89
N ILE A 179 -0.46 4.80 24.06
CA ILE A 179 -0.71 5.57 25.30
C ILE A 179 -2.18 5.52 25.68
N ARG A 180 -3.06 5.79 24.71
CA ARG A 180 -4.50 5.70 24.93
C ARG A 180 -4.93 4.30 25.33
N ALA A 181 -4.53 3.27 24.57
CA ALA A 181 -4.90 1.89 24.88
C ALA A 181 -4.39 1.45 26.27
N HIS A 182 -3.18 1.89 26.64
CA HIS A 182 -2.60 1.68 27.95
C HIS A 182 -3.42 2.37 29.06
N ALA A 183 -3.78 3.64 28.86
CA ALA A 183 -4.59 4.38 29.82
C ALA A 183 -6.00 3.81 29.97
N ASP A 184 -6.65 3.45 28.87
CA ASP A 184 -7.99 2.82 28.86
C ASP A 184 -7.95 1.47 29.60
N ALA A 185 -6.87 0.68 29.45
CA ALA A 185 -6.68 -0.57 30.19
C ALA A 185 -6.50 -0.36 31.71
N HIS A 186 -6.02 0.82 32.12
CA HIS A 186 -5.77 1.18 33.52
C HIS A 186 -6.86 2.06 34.14
N GLU A 187 -8.01 2.23 33.49
CA GLU A 187 -9.11 3.10 33.97
C GLU A 187 -9.53 2.79 35.42
N ASN A 188 -9.53 1.52 35.81
CA ASN A 188 -9.95 1.04 37.14
C ASN A 188 -8.79 0.43 37.95
N ALA A 189 -7.54 0.63 37.52
CA ALA A 189 -6.37 0.08 38.20
C ALA A 189 -6.04 0.81 39.50
N ASP A 190 -5.29 0.13 40.37
CA ASP A 190 -4.63 0.82 41.48
C ASP A 190 -3.69 1.93 40.93
N PRO A 191 -3.72 3.16 41.49
CA PRO A 191 -2.91 4.26 41.00
C PRO A 191 -1.41 3.92 40.90
N GLU A 192 -0.84 3.26 41.91
CA GLU A 192 0.59 2.95 41.93
C GLU A 192 0.95 1.86 40.91
N VAL A 193 0.05 0.90 40.67
CA VAL A 193 0.19 -0.08 39.59
C VAL A 193 0.20 0.59 38.22
N LYS A 194 -0.75 1.51 37.98
CA LYS A 194 -0.80 2.31 36.74
C LYS A 194 0.50 3.09 36.52
N LYS A 195 0.99 3.77 37.55
CA LYS A 195 2.24 4.55 37.50
C LYS A 195 3.45 3.67 37.19
N ALA A 196 3.59 2.54 37.89
CA ALA A 196 4.70 1.61 37.67
C ALA A 196 4.68 0.99 36.26
N ASP A 197 3.50 0.61 35.75
CA ASP A 197 3.37 0.06 34.40
C ASP A 197 3.56 1.12 33.30
N THR A 198 3.17 2.37 33.56
CA THR A 198 3.48 3.51 32.68
C THR A 198 5.01 3.71 32.59
N ARG A 199 5.72 3.66 33.72
CA ARG A 199 7.19 3.78 33.76
C ARG A 199 7.85 2.64 32.99
N ARG A 200 7.33 1.42 33.16
CA ARG A 200 7.78 0.23 32.41
C ARG A 200 7.63 0.45 30.90
N LEU A 201 6.47 0.93 30.44
CA LEU A 201 6.24 1.23 29.02
C LEU A 201 7.30 2.19 28.48
N PHE A 202 7.46 3.36 29.09
CA PHE A 202 8.34 4.41 28.55
C PHE A 202 9.83 4.14 28.73
N SER A 203 10.21 3.27 29.67
CA SER A 203 11.58 2.75 29.76
C SER A 203 11.94 1.81 28.60
N ASN A 204 10.95 1.38 27.81
CA ASN A 204 11.08 0.37 26.76
C ASN A 204 10.48 0.84 25.41
N VAL A 205 10.33 2.16 25.22
CA VAL A 205 9.97 2.77 23.94
C VAL A 205 11.24 3.08 23.14
N GLN A 206 11.23 2.76 21.84
CA GLN A 206 12.38 2.97 20.94
C GLN A 206 11.94 3.59 19.61
N LEU A 207 11.92 4.92 19.54
CA LEU A 207 11.42 5.68 18.38
C LEU A 207 12.54 6.43 17.69
N LEU A 208 12.74 6.11 16.41
CA LEU A 208 13.77 6.72 15.59
C LEU A 208 13.12 7.54 14.47
N ASP A 209 13.69 8.71 14.21
CA ASP A 209 13.39 9.47 12.99
C ASP A 209 14.62 10.26 12.55
N VAL A 210 14.76 10.47 11.24
CA VAL A 210 15.86 11.24 10.66
C VAL A 210 15.66 12.74 10.89
N SER A 211 14.42 13.19 11.05
CA SER A 211 14.09 14.61 11.24
C SER A 211 14.15 15.01 12.72
N SER A 212 15.03 15.95 13.04
CA SER A 212 15.08 16.52 14.40
C SER A 212 13.78 17.23 14.79
N LEU A 213 13.04 17.79 13.81
CA LEU A 213 11.74 18.40 14.07
C LEU A 213 10.71 17.33 14.44
N ALA A 214 10.64 16.24 13.67
CA ALA A 214 9.75 15.11 13.95
C ALA A 214 10.01 14.50 15.33
N VAL A 215 11.28 14.30 15.70
CA VAL A 215 11.67 13.82 17.04
C VAL A 215 11.20 14.76 18.14
N LYS A 216 11.46 16.07 18.02
CA LYS A 216 11.00 17.07 19.00
C LYS A 216 9.47 17.07 19.11
N SER A 217 8.78 17.10 17.98
CA SER A 217 7.31 17.06 17.93
C SER A 217 6.73 15.77 18.53
N THR A 218 7.38 14.63 18.30
CA THR A 218 6.98 13.34 18.89
C THR A 218 7.14 13.36 20.40
N LYS A 219 8.29 13.80 20.93
CA LYS A 219 8.48 13.95 22.38
C LYS A 219 7.39 14.82 23.00
N THR A 220 7.14 16.00 22.43
CA THR A 220 6.07 16.88 22.91
C THR A 220 4.70 16.21 22.83
N ARG A 221 4.35 15.60 21.69
CA ARG A 221 3.06 14.90 21.54
C ARG A 221 2.88 13.82 22.59
N LEU A 222 3.87 12.93 22.78
CA LEU A 222 3.74 11.81 23.71
C LEU A 222 3.59 12.31 25.15
N LEU A 223 4.29 13.38 25.52
CA LEU A 223 4.09 14.04 26.82
C LEU A 223 2.64 14.57 26.95
N LEU A 224 2.15 15.32 25.96
CA LEU A 224 0.80 15.91 25.99
C LEU A 224 -0.30 14.84 25.99
N GLU A 225 -0.13 13.74 25.26
CA GLU A 225 -1.06 12.60 25.28
C GLU A 225 -1.02 11.89 26.64
N CYS A 226 0.15 11.72 27.27
CA CYS A 226 0.24 11.17 28.62
C CYS A 226 -0.45 12.05 29.66
N ILE A 227 -0.31 13.38 29.56
CA ILE A 227 -1.01 14.33 30.42
C ILE A 227 -2.52 14.23 30.18
N ARG A 228 -2.95 14.26 28.92
CA ARG A 228 -4.36 14.15 28.53
C ARG A 228 -5.02 12.87 29.07
N HIS A 229 -4.28 11.77 29.09
CA HIS A 229 -4.72 10.46 29.57
C HIS A 229 -4.40 10.21 31.04
N GLU A 230 -4.04 11.25 31.80
CA GLU A 230 -3.84 11.20 33.25
C GLU A 230 -2.77 10.17 33.67
N LEU A 231 -1.76 9.94 32.83
CA LEU A 231 -0.57 9.11 33.10
C LEU A 231 0.58 9.93 33.69
N VAL A 232 0.62 11.23 33.37
CA VAL A 232 1.69 12.17 33.74
C VAL A 232 1.06 13.42 34.32
N SER A 233 1.68 13.97 35.37
CA SER A 233 1.27 15.24 35.96
C SER A 233 1.89 16.43 35.20
N PHE A 234 1.32 17.63 35.34
CA PHE A 234 1.88 18.84 34.75
C PHE A 234 3.19 19.34 35.41
N GLY A 235 3.56 18.78 36.56
CA GLY A 235 4.69 19.21 37.36
C GLY A 235 5.20 18.07 38.25
N PRO A 236 5.11 18.19 39.58
CA PRO A 236 5.59 17.13 40.48
C PRO A 236 4.71 15.89 40.41
N GLU A 237 5.25 14.76 40.87
CA GLU A 237 4.50 13.50 40.96
C GLU A 237 3.19 13.68 41.76
N THR A 238 2.11 13.07 41.27
CA THR A 238 0.82 12.99 41.96
C THR A 238 0.36 11.54 41.99
N PRO A 239 -0.50 11.10 42.92
CA PRO A 239 -0.93 9.71 43.01
C PRO A 239 -1.33 9.11 41.65
N GLY A 240 -0.66 8.02 41.27
CA GLY A 240 -0.86 7.32 40.01
C GLY A 240 -0.37 7.98 38.72
N LYS A 241 0.39 9.09 38.80
CA LYS A 241 0.97 9.77 37.64
C LYS A 241 2.47 9.94 37.81
N ILE A 242 3.21 9.80 36.72
CA ILE A 242 4.64 10.10 36.66
C ILE A 242 4.84 11.62 36.67
N ALA A 243 5.92 12.10 37.30
CA ALA A 243 6.29 13.52 37.24
C ALA A 243 6.68 13.94 35.82
N ARG A 244 6.42 15.19 35.44
CA ARG A 244 6.76 15.69 34.10
C ARG A 244 8.25 15.53 33.77
N GLU A 245 9.13 15.92 34.69
CA GLU A 245 10.59 15.87 34.50
C GLU A 245 11.08 14.44 34.27
N GLU A 246 10.55 13.48 35.04
CA GLU A 246 10.86 12.06 34.86
C GLU A 246 10.40 11.57 33.48
N MET A 247 9.19 11.94 33.08
CA MET A 247 8.65 11.58 31.77
C MET A 247 9.48 12.17 30.62
N GLU A 248 9.90 13.43 30.72
CA GLU A 248 10.77 14.08 29.74
C GLU A 248 12.11 13.35 29.61
N SER A 249 12.71 12.90 30.73
CA SER A 249 13.93 12.09 30.71
C SER A 249 13.72 10.72 30.03
N LEU A 250 12.60 10.05 30.29
CA LEU A 250 12.26 8.79 29.61
C LEU A 250 12.07 8.98 28.10
N LEU A 251 11.40 10.06 27.69
CA LEU A 251 11.24 10.41 26.28
C LEU A 251 12.57 10.77 25.61
N ASP A 252 13.49 11.40 26.32
CA ASP A 252 14.82 11.70 25.81
C ASP A 252 15.64 10.44 25.53
N ALA A 253 15.51 9.42 26.39
CA ALA A 253 16.13 8.13 26.17
C ALA A 253 15.45 7.31 25.05
N GLY A 254 14.12 7.36 24.99
CA GLY A 254 13.30 6.51 24.12
C GLY A 254 12.99 7.07 22.73
N VAL A 255 13.21 8.38 22.49
CA VAL A 255 12.95 9.02 21.18
C VAL A 255 14.21 9.75 20.71
N GLN A 256 14.85 9.24 19.65
CA GLN A 256 16.15 9.71 19.19
C GLN A 256 16.16 10.10 17.72
N VAL A 257 17.08 11.00 17.37
CA VAL A 257 17.37 11.36 15.97
C VAL A 257 18.36 10.35 15.40
N GLY A 258 18.04 9.76 14.26
CA GLY A 258 18.95 8.87 13.54
C GLY A 258 18.38 8.37 12.22
N ASP A 259 19.26 7.85 11.36
CA ASP A 259 18.87 7.26 10.08
C ASP A 259 18.77 5.73 10.23
N ALA A 260 17.55 5.19 10.24
CA ALA A 260 17.34 3.76 10.39
C ALA A 260 18.01 2.93 9.28
N LEU A 261 18.08 3.47 8.05
CA LEU A 261 18.60 2.75 6.89
C LEU A 261 20.13 2.75 6.85
N GLN A 262 20.75 3.90 7.13
CA GLN A 262 22.21 4.09 7.02
C GLN A 262 22.96 3.97 8.34
N GLY A 263 22.32 4.32 9.46
CA GLY A 263 22.92 4.32 10.79
C GLY A 263 22.68 3.02 11.56
N GLU A 264 23.25 2.97 12.76
CA GLU A 264 23.00 1.91 13.73
C GLU A 264 21.70 2.12 14.50
N TRP A 265 21.13 1.03 15.01
CA TRP A 265 20.02 1.13 15.96
C TRP A 265 20.56 1.67 17.29
N PRO A 266 20.09 2.82 17.80
CA PRO A 266 20.74 3.47 18.95
C PRO A 266 20.64 2.71 20.27
N TRP A 267 19.69 1.80 20.40
CA TRP A 267 19.44 1.05 21.63
C TRP A 267 20.13 -0.31 21.57
N GLN A 268 20.73 -0.71 22.70
CA GLN A 268 21.39 -2.02 22.84
C GLN A 268 20.37 -3.17 22.79
N GLN A 269 19.19 -2.98 23.38
CA GLN A 269 18.13 -3.97 23.37
C GLN A 269 17.37 -3.91 22.05
N THR A 270 17.27 -5.02 21.35
CA THR A 270 16.46 -5.14 20.13
C THR A 270 14.97 -5.21 20.46
N PRO A 271 14.08 -4.56 19.68
CA PRO A 271 12.65 -4.53 19.96
C PRO A 271 11.95 -5.85 19.67
N ASN A 272 10.83 -6.07 20.37
CA ASN A 272 9.91 -7.21 20.19
C ASN A 272 8.74 -6.87 19.27
N LEU A 273 8.36 -5.59 19.19
CA LEU A 273 7.29 -5.11 18.32
C LEU A 273 7.74 -3.83 17.62
N MET A 274 7.54 -3.76 16.32
CA MET A 274 7.72 -2.55 15.53
C MET A 274 6.42 -2.20 14.81
N LEU A 275 5.89 -1.02 15.09
CA LEU A 275 4.71 -0.43 14.43
C LEU A 275 5.19 0.78 13.63
N THR A 276 5.10 0.75 12.30
CA THR A 276 5.70 1.82 11.50
C THR A 276 4.93 2.11 10.21
N ASN A 277 4.96 3.36 9.77
CA ASN A 277 4.55 3.78 8.43
C ASN A 277 5.70 4.56 7.79
N PRO A 278 6.64 3.88 7.10
CA PRO A 278 7.81 4.52 6.56
C PRO A 278 7.48 5.39 5.33
N PRO A 279 8.43 6.23 4.87
CA PRO A 279 8.25 7.05 3.67
C PRO A 279 7.96 6.23 2.40
N TRP A 280 6.86 6.56 1.71
CA TRP A 280 6.50 5.99 0.41
C TRP A 280 7.10 6.81 -0.73
N LEU A 281 8.43 6.85 -0.77
CA LEU A 281 9.18 7.72 -1.68
C LEU A 281 10.23 6.92 -2.44
N ARG A 282 10.24 7.06 -3.77
CA ARG A 282 11.33 6.54 -4.59
C ARG A 282 12.53 7.47 -4.46
N ILE A 283 13.72 6.90 -4.38
CA ILE A 283 14.98 7.68 -4.28
C ILE A 283 15.07 8.70 -5.42
N LYS A 284 14.57 8.35 -6.62
CA LYS A 284 14.57 9.23 -7.79
C LYS A 284 13.68 10.46 -7.67
N ASP A 285 12.62 10.36 -6.86
CA ASP A 285 11.60 11.39 -6.75
C ASP A 285 11.89 12.35 -5.58
N ARG A 286 12.79 11.98 -4.65
CA ARG A 286 13.14 12.75 -3.44
C ARG A 286 13.80 14.10 -3.70
N PHE A 287 14.58 14.21 -4.78
CA PHE A 287 15.32 15.43 -5.11
C PHE A 287 14.79 16.11 -6.37
N ARG A 288 13.52 15.85 -6.71
CA ARG A 288 12.91 16.39 -7.92
C ARG A 288 12.75 17.90 -7.78
N GLY A 289 13.20 18.65 -8.78
CA GLY A 289 13.12 20.11 -8.79
C GLY A 289 14.27 20.82 -8.07
N MET A 290 15.20 20.09 -7.45
CA MET A 290 16.44 20.64 -6.91
C MET A 290 17.49 20.81 -8.02
N GLU A 291 18.29 21.88 -7.95
CA GLU A 291 19.36 22.18 -8.91
C GLU A 291 20.36 21.01 -9.02
N ASP A 292 20.80 20.45 -7.89
CA ASP A 292 21.74 19.32 -7.81
C ASP A 292 21.04 17.95 -7.67
N GLY A 293 19.74 17.84 -7.96
CA GLY A 293 18.95 16.65 -7.61
C GLY A 293 19.45 15.34 -8.23
N SER A 294 20.05 15.39 -9.43
CA SER A 294 20.64 14.22 -10.09
C SER A 294 21.87 13.68 -9.33
N LYS A 295 22.73 14.58 -8.85
CA LYS A 295 23.92 14.25 -8.07
C LYS A 295 23.53 13.67 -6.71
N LEU A 296 22.63 14.34 -5.97
CA LEU A 296 22.12 13.88 -4.68
C LEU A 296 21.46 12.50 -4.77
N ARG A 297 20.69 12.25 -5.83
CA ARG A 297 20.09 10.94 -6.11
C ARG A 297 21.15 9.84 -6.26
N LYS A 298 22.23 10.13 -7.00
CA LYS A 298 23.31 9.18 -7.25
C LYS A 298 24.06 8.88 -5.95
N GLU A 299 24.41 9.91 -5.20
CA GLU A 299 25.10 9.81 -3.90
C GLU A 299 24.29 8.99 -2.89
N LEU A 300 23.01 9.30 -2.68
CA LEU A 300 22.15 8.53 -1.77
C LEU A 300 22.04 7.07 -2.21
N GLY A 301 21.92 6.82 -3.52
CA GLY A 301 21.88 5.47 -4.06
C GLY A 301 23.20 4.70 -3.85
N GLU A 302 24.35 5.36 -3.98
CA GLU A 302 25.67 4.78 -3.73
C GLU A 302 25.90 4.52 -2.25
N GLN A 303 25.52 5.45 -1.37
CA GLN A 303 25.58 5.29 0.08
C GLN A 303 24.79 4.06 0.53
N LEU A 304 23.51 3.97 0.17
CA LEU A 304 22.65 2.84 0.55
C LEU A 304 23.16 1.48 0.03
N ARG A 305 23.80 1.45 -1.15
CA ARG A 305 24.44 0.23 -1.68
C ARG A 305 25.77 -0.09 -1.00
N GLY A 306 26.46 0.94 -0.52
CA GLY A 306 27.76 0.83 0.15
C GLY A 306 27.68 0.46 1.63
N VAL A 307 26.53 0.66 2.28
CA VAL A 307 26.34 0.23 3.68
C VAL A 307 26.40 -1.29 3.76
N SER A 308 27.28 -1.79 4.64
CA SER A 308 27.49 -3.22 4.86
C SER A 308 27.45 -3.56 6.34
N ASP A 309 26.82 -4.68 6.68
CA ASP A 309 26.81 -5.26 8.01
C ASP A 309 27.63 -6.56 7.99
N ASN A 310 28.65 -6.65 8.84
CA ASN A 310 29.53 -7.83 8.96
C ASN A 310 30.10 -8.32 7.61
N GLY A 311 30.48 -7.38 6.73
CA GLY A 311 31.07 -7.69 5.41
C GLY A 311 30.08 -8.06 4.32
N SER A 312 28.77 -8.09 4.60
CA SER A 312 27.71 -8.28 3.60
C SER A 312 26.95 -6.96 3.35
N PRO A 313 26.45 -6.69 2.14
CA PRO A 313 25.58 -5.54 1.90
C PRO A 313 24.38 -5.55 2.85
N ARG A 314 24.05 -4.42 3.46
CA ARG A 314 22.93 -4.29 4.40
C ARG A 314 21.60 -4.66 3.75
N PHE A 315 21.40 -4.33 2.47
CA PHE A 315 20.16 -4.59 1.74
C PHE A 315 20.37 -5.60 0.62
N SER A 316 19.95 -6.83 0.87
CA SER A 316 19.95 -7.94 -0.11
C SER A 316 18.88 -7.76 -1.19
N THR A 317 17.77 -7.08 -0.87
CA THR A 317 16.60 -6.97 -1.74
C THR A 317 16.62 -5.72 -2.63
N MET A 318 17.65 -4.88 -2.51
CA MET A 318 17.76 -3.61 -3.24
C MET A 318 17.99 -3.83 -4.74
N ARG A 319 16.92 -3.75 -5.54
CA ARG A 319 16.95 -3.89 -7.01
C ARG A 319 16.16 -2.80 -7.72
N GLY A 320 16.66 -2.39 -8.88
CA GLY A 320 15.99 -1.49 -9.81
C GLY A 320 15.71 -0.09 -9.22
N ASN A 321 14.52 0.44 -9.51
CA ASN A 321 14.09 1.74 -8.98
C ASN A 321 13.60 1.59 -7.52
N VAL A 322 14.47 1.90 -6.58
CA VAL A 322 14.26 1.64 -5.16
C VAL A 322 13.26 2.62 -4.55
N ASN A 323 12.28 2.07 -3.83
CA ASN A 323 11.35 2.79 -2.98
C ASN A 323 11.76 2.59 -1.51
N LEU A 324 11.79 3.66 -0.72
CA LEU A 324 12.32 3.64 0.64
C LEU A 324 11.57 2.65 1.54
N TYR A 325 10.24 2.55 1.41
CA TYR A 325 9.46 1.61 2.22
C TYR A 325 9.97 0.16 2.13
N ARG A 326 10.55 -0.25 1.00
CA ARG A 326 11.10 -1.61 0.82
C ARG A 326 12.34 -1.82 1.69
N LEU A 327 13.21 -0.82 1.74
CA LEU A 327 14.41 -0.85 2.58
C LEU A 327 14.02 -0.80 4.06
N PHE A 328 13.00 -0.02 4.42
CA PHE A 328 12.47 0.00 5.79
C PHE A 328 11.91 -1.36 6.22
N ILE A 329 11.22 -2.10 5.34
CA ILE A 329 10.74 -3.46 5.67
C ILE A 329 11.92 -4.37 5.99
N GLU A 330 12.91 -4.47 5.10
CA GLU A 330 14.09 -5.30 5.30
C GLU A 330 14.86 -4.87 6.56
N ARG A 331 15.09 -3.57 6.75
CA ARG A 331 15.80 -3.03 7.90
C ARG A 331 15.08 -3.30 9.23
N SER A 332 13.76 -3.13 9.25
CA SER A 332 12.95 -3.39 10.43
C SER A 332 13.08 -4.84 10.90
N LEU A 333 13.12 -5.78 9.96
CA LEU A 333 13.29 -7.20 10.24
C LEU A 333 14.70 -7.57 10.70
N GLN A 334 15.72 -6.79 10.32
CA GLN A 334 17.08 -6.92 10.83
C GLN A 334 17.25 -6.35 12.24
N ILE A 335 16.48 -5.30 12.58
CA ILE A 335 16.51 -4.65 13.91
C ILE A 335 15.74 -5.48 14.95
N LEU A 336 14.61 -6.05 14.57
CA LEU A 336 13.77 -6.84 15.46
C LEU A 336 14.53 -8.06 16.01
N THR A 337 14.24 -8.39 17.27
CA THR A 337 14.71 -9.67 17.82
C THR A 337 14.11 -10.84 17.05
N LYS A 338 14.74 -12.01 17.12
CA LYS A 338 14.17 -13.25 16.57
C LYS A 338 12.82 -13.54 17.24
N GLY A 339 11.78 -13.72 16.43
CA GLY A 339 10.40 -13.87 16.91
C GLY A 339 9.67 -12.54 17.14
N GLY A 340 10.35 -11.40 17.00
CA GLY A 340 9.75 -10.07 17.06
C GLY A 340 8.78 -9.83 15.91
N ARG A 341 7.80 -8.95 16.11
CA ARG A 341 6.71 -8.70 15.15
C ARG A 341 6.85 -7.35 14.49
N LEU A 342 6.70 -7.32 13.17
CA LEU A 342 6.62 -6.12 12.36
C LEU A 342 5.19 -5.90 11.89
N ARG A 343 4.61 -4.74 12.22
CA ARG A 343 3.43 -4.19 11.55
C ARG A 343 3.80 -2.92 10.81
N ILE A 344 3.73 -3.02 9.50
CA ILE A 344 4.20 -1.97 8.62
C ILE A 344 3.14 -1.61 7.58
N VAL A 345 2.90 -0.30 7.44
CA VAL A 345 1.99 0.27 6.45
C VAL A 345 2.79 0.61 5.19
N ALA A 346 2.41 0.05 4.05
CA ALA A 346 3.12 0.20 2.78
C ALA A 346 2.14 0.35 1.60
N PRO A 347 2.62 0.75 0.41
CA PRO A 347 1.82 0.70 -0.80
C PRO A 347 1.47 -0.74 -1.17
N ASP A 348 0.22 -0.96 -1.57
CA ASP A 348 -0.30 -2.26 -2.02
C ASP A 348 0.44 -2.81 -3.25
N SER A 349 1.11 -1.95 -4.03
CA SER A 349 1.94 -2.38 -5.16
C SER A 349 3.05 -3.35 -4.75
N LEU A 350 3.55 -3.33 -3.50
CA LEU A 350 4.53 -4.29 -2.97
C LEU A 350 4.13 -5.75 -3.25
N LEU A 351 2.83 -6.04 -3.17
CA LEU A 351 2.31 -7.39 -3.32
C LEU A 351 2.50 -7.97 -4.73
N ARG A 352 2.67 -7.13 -5.77
CA ARG A 352 2.67 -7.57 -7.17
C ARG A 352 3.72 -6.92 -8.07
N GLU A 353 4.33 -5.82 -7.66
CA GLU A 353 5.34 -5.15 -8.47
C GLU A 353 6.59 -6.03 -8.64
N GLN A 354 7.14 -6.09 -9.85
CA GLN A 354 8.30 -6.92 -10.16
C GLN A 354 9.52 -6.55 -9.31
N SER A 355 9.72 -5.25 -9.05
CA SER A 355 10.88 -4.79 -8.29
C SER A 355 10.90 -5.27 -6.83
N SER A 356 9.75 -5.64 -6.27
CA SER A 356 9.60 -6.16 -4.91
C SER A 356 9.71 -7.69 -4.82
N HIS A 357 9.96 -8.40 -5.92
CA HIS A 357 10.12 -9.87 -5.89
C HIS A 357 11.19 -10.34 -4.88
N PRO A 358 12.42 -9.80 -4.85
CA PRO A 358 13.43 -10.23 -3.87
C PRO A 358 12.99 -10.00 -2.43
N LEU A 359 12.22 -8.93 -2.18
CA LEU A 359 11.69 -8.66 -0.85
C LEU A 359 10.61 -9.68 -0.47
N ARG A 360 9.67 -10.01 -1.38
CA ARG A 360 8.64 -11.02 -1.11
C ARG A 360 9.27 -12.40 -0.87
N GLU A 361 10.30 -12.75 -1.63
CA GLU A 361 11.07 -13.98 -1.43
C GLU A 361 11.74 -14.01 -0.05
N LEU A 362 12.40 -12.92 0.36
CA LEU A 362 12.95 -12.75 1.72
C LEU A 362 11.86 -12.95 2.79
N LEU A 363 10.70 -12.32 2.63
CA LEU A 363 9.59 -12.41 3.57
C LEU A 363 9.04 -13.84 3.75
N VAL A 364 9.05 -14.65 2.70
CA VAL A 364 8.53 -16.04 2.73
C VAL A 364 9.57 -17.04 3.21
N ARG A 365 10.84 -16.86 2.82
CA ARG A 365 11.91 -17.82 3.11
C ARG A 365 12.51 -17.62 4.49
N ASP A 366 12.81 -16.38 4.85
CA ASP A 366 13.63 -16.07 6.02
C ASP A 366 12.81 -15.51 7.19
N HIS A 367 11.53 -15.21 6.94
CA HIS A 367 10.60 -14.68 7.93
C HIS A 367 9.27 -15.43 7.87
N SER A 368 8.43 -15.21 8.90
CA SER A 368 7.06 -15.70 8.89
C SER A 368 6.15 -14.58 8.41
N TRP A 369 5.89 -14.52 7.10
CA TRP A 369 4.90 -13.58 6.55
C TRP A 369 3.48 -14.09 6.85
N LYS A 370 2.97 -13.71 8.02
CA LYS A 370 1.72 -14.23 8.58
C LYS A 370 0.48 -13.64 7.91
N GLN A 371 0.46 -12.32 7.73
CA GLN A 371 -0.76 -11.63 7.33
C GLN A 371 -0.53 -10.43 6.43
N VAL A 372 -1.56 -10.15 5.62
CA VAL A 372 -1.69 -9.00 4.74
C VAL A 372 -3.09 -8.42 4.92
N TRP A 373 -3.19 -7.12 5.19
CA TRP A 373 -4.44 -6.38 5.15
C TRP A 373 -4.49 -5.55 3.86
N ALA A 374 -5.26 -5.98 2.88
CA ALA A 374 -5.36 -5.36 1.57
C ALA A 374 -6.48 -4.31 1.55
N ILE A 375 -6.11 -3.04 1.36
CA ILE A 375 -7.03 -1.90 1.26
C ILE A 375 -6.87 -1.29 -0.13
N GLU A 376 -7.84 -1.53 -1.02
CA GLU A 376 -7.75 -1.08 -2.41
C GLU A 376 -7.88 0.44 -2.54
N GLU A 377 -7.29 1.01 -3.60
CA GLU A 377 -7.29 2.45 -3.92
C GLU A 377 -8.70 3.06 -3.87
N ALA A 378 -9.72 2.34 -4.36
CA ALA A 378 -11.11 2.79 -4.38
C ALA A 378 -11.68 3.09 -2.98
N ASN A 379 -11.07 2.57 -1.91
CA ASN A 379 -11.45 2.87 -0.52
C ASN A 379 -10.90 4.22 -0.02
N LEU A 380 -10.07 4.88 -0.84
CA LEU A 380 -9.53 6.23 -0.64
C LEU A 380 -8.96 6.43 0.77
N LEU A 381 -8.27 5.43 1.35
CA LEU A 381 -7.85 5.47 2.75
C LEU A 381 -7.08 6.74 3.08
N PHE A 382 -6.12 7.09 2.23
CA PHE A 382 -5.48 8.40 2.19
C PHE A 382 -6.17 9.24 1.09
N PRO A 383 -6.84 10.35 1.44
CA PRO A 383 -7.41 11.25 0.43
C PRO A 383 -6.33 11.67 -0.58
N GLY A 384 -6.67 11.88 -1.85
CA GLY A 384 -5.71 12.39 -2.85
C GLY A 384 -4.57 11.44 -3.27
N MET A 385 -4.43 10.28 -2.64
CA MET A 385 -3.49 9.23 -3.05
C MET A 385 -4.16 8.25 -4.02
N THR A 386 -3.59 8.07 -5.20
CA THR A 386 -4.06 7.12 -6.23
C THR A 386 -3.34 5.78 -6.12
N GLN A 387 -3.27 5.23 -4.90
CA GLN A 387 -2.59 3.97 -4.61
C GLN A 387 -3.34 3.20 -3.53
N GLY A 388 -3.38 1.87 -3.66
CA GLY A 388 -3.83 0.98 -2.59
C GLY A 388 -2.83 0.94 -1.43
N VAL A 389 -3.31 0.49 -0.27
CA VAL A 389 -2.55 0.40 0.96
C VAL A 389 -2.52 -1.05 1.43
N VAL A 390 -1.39 -1.49 1.93
CA VAL A 390 -1.25 -2.77 2.63
C VAL A 390 -0.74 -2.56 4.05
N VAL A 391 -1.25 -3.34 4.99
CA VAL A 391 -0.58 -3.56 6.28
C VAL A 391 -0.01 -4.98 6.29
N LEU A 392 1.30 -5.10 6.46
CA LEU A 392 1.96 -6.40 6.59
C LEU A 392 2.07 -6.76 8.07
N GLY A 393 1.84 -8.04 8.39
CA GLY A 393 2.19 -8.62 9.68
C GLY A 393 3.20 -9.76 9.47
N ILE A 394 4.41 -9.54 9.97
CA ILE A 394 5.56 -10.42 9.75
C ILE A 394 6.20 -10.74 11.10
N VAL A 395 6.59 -12.00 11.32
CA VAL A 395 7.42 -12.41 12.45
C VAL A 395 8.86 -12.57 11.98
N ALA A 396 9.77 -11.81 12.56
CA ALA A 396 11.18 -11.81 12.19
C ALA A 396 11.81 -13.18 12.48
N GLN A 397 12.44 -13.80 11.48
CA GLN A 397 13.11 -15.11 11.62
C GLN A 397 12.20 -16.21 12.20
N GLY A 398 10.90 -16.08 11.97
CA GLY A 398 9.91 -17.11 12.33
C GLY A 398 9.83 -18.19 11.26
N ALA A 399 9.26 -19.35 11.61
CA ALA A 399 9.07 -20.44 10.68
C ALA A 399 8.15 -20.05 9.51
N SER A 400 8.42 -20.61 8.32
CA SER A 400 7.56 -20.43 7.15
C SER A 400 6.12 -20.85 7.45
N CYS A 401 5.16 -20.17 6.83
CA CYS A 401 3.74 -20.42 7.04
C CYS A 401 2.91 -20.02 5.82
N ASN A 402 1.67 -20.48 5.78
CA ASN A 402 0.67 -19.96 4.85
C ASN A 402 0.41 -18.48 5.13
N LEU A 403 0.11 -17.72 4.08
CA LEU A 403 -0.14 -16.29 4.16
C LEU A 403 -1.64 -16.02 4.27
N ASN A 404 -2.07 -15.34 5.33
CA ASN A 404 -3.45 -14.92 5.51
C ASN A 404 -3.71 -13.53 4.91
N ILE A 405 -4.59 -13.46 3.92
CA ILE A 405 -5.02 -12.22 3.28
C ILE A 405 -6.37 -11.80 3.85
N HIS A 406 -6.40 -10.64 4.48
CA HIS A 406 -7.62 -9.94 4.87
C HIS A 406 -7.95 -8.88 3.82
N GLY A 407 -9.08 -9.01 3.15
CA GLY A 407 -9.58 -7.95 2.27
C GLY A 407 -10.41 -8.44 1.08
N PRO A 408 -10.85 -7.50 0.22
CA PRO A 408 -10.60 -6.06 0.28
C PRO A 408 -11.24 -5.39 1.51
N ILE A 409 -10.46 -4.62 2.26
CA ILE A 409 -10.88 -3.91 3.48
C ILE A 409 -11.41 -2.52 3.13
N THR A 410 -12.55 -2.14 3.73
CA THR A 410 -13.10 -0.79 3.65
C THR A 410 -12.83 0.00 4.93
N ARG A 411 -12.96 1.33 4.87
CA ARG A 411 -12.85 2.21 6.06
C ARG A 411 -13.82 1.84 7.19
N ALA A 412 -14.97 1.23 6.86
CA ALA A 412 -15.99 0.83 7.82
C ALA A 412 -15.67 -0.51 8.51
N ASP A 413 -14.70 -1.26 7.98
CA ASP A 413 -14.25 -2.52 8.55
C ASP A 413 -13.19 -2.34 9.64
N LEU A 414 -12.53 -1.18 9.72
CA LEU A 414 -11.53 -0.88 10.76
C LEU A 414 -12.21 -0.73 12.13
N ARG A 415 -11.75 -1.51 13.11
CA ARG A 415 -12.25 -1.54 14.49
C ARG A 415 -11.18 -1.11 15.46
N ARG A 416 -11.59 -0.53 16.59
CA ARG A 416 -10.68 -0.12 17.67
C ARG A 416 -10.50 -1.18 18.76
N GLU A 417 -11.28 -2.24 18.67
CA GLU A 417 -11.38 -3.31 19.67
C GLU A 417 -11.41 -4.66 18.95
N GLY A 418 -11.14 -5.74 19.69
CA GLY A 418 -11.01 -7.08 19.14
C GLY A 418 -9.82 -7.18 18.18
N ASP A 419 -9.98 -7.95 17.10
CA ASP A 419 -8.90 -8.25 16.14
C ASP A 419 -8.55 -7.06 15.21
N GLY A 420 -8.98 -5.84 15.53
CA GLY A 420 -8.76 -4.63 14.72
C GLY A 420 -9.58 -4.56 13.41
N LEU A 421 -10.16 -5.67 12.96
CA LEU A 421 -11.00 -5.74 11.78
C LEU A 421 -12.41 -6.27 12.09
N SER A 422 -13.39 -5.85 11.30
CA SER A 422 -14.73 -6.42 11.34
C SER A 422 -14.68 -7.87 10.88
N SER A 423 -15.44 -8.76 11.53
CA SER A 423 -15.65 -10.15 11.10
C SER A 423 -16.28 -10.34 9.72
N ARG A 424 -16.67 -9.23 9.06
CA ARG A 424 -17.19 -9.20 7.68
C ARG A 424 -16.08 -9.09 6.63
N VAL A 425 -14.85 -8.80 7.04
CA VAL A 425 -13.70 -8.78 6.13
C VAL A 425 -13.42 -10.22 5.70
N PRO A 426 -13.37 -10.50 4.39
CA PRO A 426 -12.97 -11.82 3.92
C PRO A 426 -11.55 -12.15 4.39
N LEU A 427 -11.38 -13.36 4.90
CA LEU A 427 -10.08 -13.97 5.16
C LEU A 427 -9.86 -15.07 4.12
N PHE A 428 -8.69 -15.05 3.50
CA PHE A 428 -8.25 -16.07 2.57
C PHE A 428 -6.84 -16.52 2.91
N GLU A 429 -6.65 -17.82 3.09
CA GLU A 429 -5.33 -18.41 3.30
C GLU A 429 -4.73 -18.80 1.95
N LEU A 430 -3.53 -18.30 1.66
CA LEU A 430 -2.71 -18.74 0.54
C LEU A 430 -1.89 -19.96 0.94
N GLU A 431 -2.33 -21.13 0.47
CA GLU A 431 -1.53 -22.34 0.53
C GLU A 431 -0.25 -22.19 -0.32
N GLN A 432 0.89 -22.57 0.24
CA GLN A 432 2.21 -22.30 -0.32
C GLN A 432 2.42 -22.90 -1.72
N GLU A 433 2.04 -24.15 -1.96
CA GLU A 433 2.23 -24.82 -3.26
C GLU A 433 1.38 -24.16 -4.36
N ARG A 434 0.10 -23.93 -4.08
CA ARG A 434 -0.82 -23.26 -5.00
C ARG A 434 -0.37 -21.83 -5.31
N TRP A 435 0.07 -21.10 -4.29
CA TRP A 435 0.59 -19.74 -4.44
C TRP A 435 1.88 -19.69 -5.27
N LEU A 436 2.80 -20.62 -5.03
CA LEU A 436 4.04 -20.75 -5.81
C LEU A 436 3.74 -21.02 -7.29
N GLY A 437 2.82 -21.94 -7.57
CA GLY A 437 2.42 -22.29 -8.94
C GLY A 437 1.75 -21.12 -9.68
N TRP A 438 0.85 -20.40 -9.01
CA TRP A 438 0.21 -19.21 -9.59
C TRP A 438 1.19 -18.11 -9.95
N SER A 439 2.11 -17.80 -9.03
CA SER A 439 3.00 -16.64 -9.12
C SER A 439 4.33 -16.92 -9.82
N ARG A 440 4.59 -18.17 -10.23
CA ARG A 440 5.87 -18.64 -10.78
C ARG A 440 7.06 -18.23 -9.92
N GLU A 441 7.02 -18.61 -8.64
CA GLU A 441 8.07 -18.33 -7.64
C GLU A 441 8.30 -16.84 -7.33
N THR A 442 7.52 -15.92 -7.90
CA THR A 442 7.68 -14.50 -7.59
C THR A 442 7.08 -14.09 -6.24
N TRP A 443 6.36 -15.02 -5.60
CA TRP A 443 5.59 -14.82 -4.36
C TRP A 443 4.67 -13.60 -4.45
N SER A 444 4.19 -13.28 -5.64
CA SER A 444 3.22 -12.19 -5.83
C SER A 444 1.88 -12.59 -5.23
N VAL A 445 1.16 -11.66 -4.61
CA VAL A 445 -0.13 -11.93 -3.95
C VAL A 445 -1.27 -11.40 -4.81
N PRO A 446 -2.19 -12.25 -5.31
CA PRO A 446 -3.26 -11.82 -6.19
C PRO A 446 -4.29 -10.95 -5.44
N ARG A 447 -4.92 -10.03 -6.16
CA ARG A 447 -6.13 -9.36 -5.71
C ARG A 447 -7.29 -10.33 -5.80
N LEU A 448 -8.07 -10.42 -4.72
CA LEU A 448 -9.23 -11.29 -4.66
C LEU A 448 -10.47 -10.44 -4.39
N PRO A 449 -11.57 -10.65 -5.14
CA PRO A 449 -12.82 -9.93 -4.92
C PRO A 449 -13.37 -10.11 -3.51
N ARG A 450 -14.09 -9.08 -3.04
CA ARG A 450 -14.82 -9.15 -1.78
C ARG A 450 -15.99 -10.12 -1.88
N ASP A 451 -16.73 -10.09 -2.99
CA ASP A 451 -17.84 -10.99 -3.23
C ASP A 451 -17.37 -12.45 -3.31
N ARG A 452 -18.17 -13.35 -2.73
CA ARG A 452 -17.79 -14.77 -2.60
C ARG A 452 -17.87 -15.51 -3.94
N MET A 453 -18.83 -15.17 -4.79
CA MET A 453 -19.02 -15.82 -6.09
C MET A 453 -17.98 -15.32 -7.08
N GLU A 454 -17.74 -14.02 -7.14
CA GLU A 454 -16.66 -13.43 -7.93
C GLU A 454 -15.31 -14.02 -7.51
N ARG A 455 -14.99 -14.05 -6.21
CA ARG A 455 -13.73 -14.64 -5.73
C ARG A 455 -13.60 -16.11 -6.10
N LYS A 456 -14.68 -16.89 -6.04
CA LYS A 456 -14.66 -18.29 -6.50
C LYS A 456 -14.34 -18.39 -7.99
N GLN A 457 -14.86 -17.46 -8.80
CA GLN A 457 -14.55 -17.40 -10.23
C GLN A 457 -13.09 -17.01 -10.47
N THR A 458 -12.59 -15.95 -9.82
CA THR A 458 -11.17 -15.53 -9.90
C THR A 458 -10.24 -16.68 -9.56
N LEU A 459 -10.52 -17.42 -8.48
CA LEU A 459 -9.70 -18.57 -8.08
C LEU A 459 -9.66 -19.67 -9.13
N LYS A 460 -10.79 -19.98 -9.78
CA LYS A 460 -10.83 -20.95 -10.89
C LYS A 460 -10.01 -20.47 -12.09
N VAL A 461 -10.11 -19.19 -12.42
CA VAL A 461 -9.32 -18.58 -13.49
C VAL A 461 -7.83 -18.68 -13.18
N LEU A 462 -7.42 -18.36 -11.94
CA LEU A 462 -6.04 -18.47 -11.51
C LEU A 462 -5.52 -19.93 -11.57
N ASP A 463 -6.31 -20.91 -11.10
CA ASP A 463 -5.93 -22.33 -11.15
C ASP A 463 -5.78 -22.86 -12.58
N ARG A 464 -6.64 -22.41 -13.50
CA ARG A 464 -6.63 -22.85 -14.89
C ARG A 464 -5.49 -22.20 -15.66
N LEU A 465 -5.44 -20.87 -15.66
CA LEU A 465 -4.52 -20.11 -16.50
C LEU A 465 -3.08 -20.16 -15.97
N CYS A 466 -2.84 -20.51 -14.70
CA CYS A 466 -1.47 -20.68 -14.23
C CYS A 466 -0.72 -21.80 -14.97
N GLN A 467 -1.44 -22.82 -15.46
CA GLN A 467 -0.89 -23.99 -16.17
C GLN A 467 -0.46 -23.68 -17.61
N LEU A 468 -0.90 -22.56 -18.17
CA LEU A 468 -0.58 -22.18 -19.55
C LEU A 468 0.81 -21.53 -19.65
N PRO A 469 1.49 -21.66 -20.80
CA PRO A 469 2.67 -20.85 -21.09
C PRO A 469 2.30 -19.36 -21.10
N ARG A 470 3.23 -18.49 -20.69
CA ARG A 470 3.08 -17.04 -20.88
C ARG A 470 3.50 -16.65 -22.29
N LEU A 471 3.05 -15.50 -22.76
CA LEU A 471 3.47 -14.94 -24.06
C LEU A 471 4.99 -14.90 -24.25
N SER A 472 5.75 -14.68 -23.17
CA SER A 472 7.21 -14.64 -23.18
C SER A 472 7.89 -16.01 -23.00
N ASP A 473 7.17 -17.11 -22.83
CA ASP A 473 7.79 -18.44 -22.70
C ASP A 473 8.25 -19.00 -24.06
N GLU A 474 9.31 -19.80 -24.05
CA GLU A 474 9.81 -20.51 -25.25
C GLU A 474 8.75 -21.45 -25.84
N THR A 475 7.92 -22.04 -24.98
CA THR A 475 6.90 -23.02 -25.35
C THR A 475 5.59 -22.37 -25.81
N HIS A 476 5.51 -21.04 -25.88
CA HIS A 476 4.28 -20.36 -26.30
C HIS A 476 4.08 -20.46 -27.82
N PRO A 477 2.85 -20.68 -28.34
CA PRO A 477 2.64 -20.83 -29.79
C PRO A 477 3.00 -19.61 -30.66
N LEU A 478 3.13 -18.43 -30.04
CA LEU A 478 3.57 -17.19 -30.70
C LEU A 478 5.09 -16.96 -30.63
N THR A 479 5.85 -17.92 -30.10
CA THR A 479 7.31 -17.87 -30.03
C THR A 479 7.90 -18.69 -31.19
N THR A 480 8.84 -18.11 -31.95
CA THR A 480 9.51 -18.78 -33.09
C THR A 480 11.02 -18.52 -33.04
N ASN A 481 11.85 -19.50 -33.41
CA ASN A 481 13.31 -19.35 -33.51
C ASN A 481 13.95 -18.71 -32.26
N ASP A 482 13.53 -19.13 -31.07
CA ASP A 482 13.95 -18.57 -29.77
C ASP A 482 13.66 -17.06 -29.60
N ARG A 483 12.75 -16.51 -30.41
CA ARG A 483 12.28 -15.12 -30.32
C ARG A 483 10.91 -15.07 -29.67
N HIS A 484 10.92 -14.73 -28.40
CA HIS A 484 9.73 -14.51 -27.59
C HIS A 484 8.94 -13.29 -28.03
N VAL A 485 7.63 -13.33 -27.77
CA VAL A 485 6.76 -12.16 -27.90
C VAL A 485 7.28 -11.04 -26.99
N ARG A 486 7.43 -9.84 -27.56
CA ARG A 486 7.81 -8.64 -26.79
C ARG A 486 6.68 -7.64 -26.81
N VAL A 487 6.57 -6.88 -25.73
CA VAL A 487 5.61 -5.78 -25.63
C VAL A 487 6.38 -4.47 -25.53
N ARG A 488 6.05 -3.53 -26.42
CA ARG A 488 6.70 -2.22 -26.51
C ARG A 488 5.74 -1.11 -26.14
N VAL A 489 6.26 -0.07 -25.52
CA VAL A 489 5.51 1.19 -25.35
C VAL A 489 5.37 1.84 -26.73
N GLY A 490 4.29 2.58 -26.96
CA GLY A 490 4.06 3.34 -28.19
C GLY A 490 5.26 4.22 -28.57
N GLU A 491 5.46 4.41 -29.87
CA GLU A 491 6.74 4.86 -30.42
C GLU A 491 7.06 6.31 -30.09
N ILE A 492 6.03 7.12 -29.82
CA ILE A 492 6.16 8.56 -29.61
C ILE A 492 5.85 8.93 -28.17
N ASP A 493 6.83 9.52 -27.48
CA ASP A 493 6.59 10.22 -26.22
C ASP A 493 5.84 11.53 -26.48
N GLN A 494 4.65 11.65 -25.90
CA GLN A 494 3.76 12.79 -26.11
C GLN A 494 4.38 14.12 -25.67
N THR A 495 5.20 14.12 -24.61
CA THR A 495 5.79 15.34 -24.06
C THR A 495 6.99 15.78 -24.88
N ALA A 496 7.89 14.85 -25.20
CA ALA A 496 9.08 15.13 -25.99
C ALA A 496 8.74 15.57 -27.43
N HIS A 497 7.63 15.09 -27.98
CA HIS A 497 7.20 15.36 -29.35
C HIS A 497 5.93 16.23 -29.43
N ALA A 498 5.60 17.00 -28.39
CA ALA A 498 4.38 17.80 -28.33
C ALA A 498 4.20 18.74 -29.54
N LYS A 499 5.31 19.24 -30.13
CA LYS A 499 5.31 20.10 -31.33
C LYS A 499 4.82 19.40 -32.59
N ASN A 500 4.85 18.07 -32.62
CA ASN A 500 4.50 17.24 -33.77
C ASN A 500 3.13 16.58 -33.59
N ILE A 501 2.35 16.99 -32.59
CA ILE A 501 1.06 16.42 -32.24
C ILE A 501 0.00 17.52 -32.24
N GLU A 502 -1.02 17.38 -33.08
CA GLU A 502 -2.06 18.38 -33.27
C GLU A 502 -3.48 17.82 -33.03
N THR A 503 -4.44 18.73 -32.93
CA THR A 503 -5.88 18.38 -32.95
C THR A 503 -6.24 17.82 -34.32
N TRP A 504 -7.10 16.79 -34.36
CA TRP A 504 -7.50 16.17 -35.61
C TRP A 504 -8.29 17.11 -36.52
N VAL A 505 -7.84 17.28 -37.77
CA VAL A 505 -8.51 18.02 -38.84
C VAL A 505 -8.46 17.18 -40.11
N LYS A 506 -9.58 16.92 -40.79
CA LYS A 506 -9.63 16.05 -41.99
C LYS A 506 -8.82 16.65 -43.16
N GLY A 507 -7.85 15.90 -43.70
CA GLY A 507 -6.89 16.36 -44.71
C GLY A 507 -6.05 15.22 -45.31
N LYS A 508 -5.31 15.50 -46.38
CA LYS A 508 -4.58 14.48 -47.19
C LYS A 508 -3.27 13.97 -46.58
N ARG A 509 -2.73 14.61 -45.54
CA ARG A 509 -1.46 14.24 -44.87
C ARG A 509 -1.66 13.80 -43.42
N ASN A 510 -2.88 13.41 -43.07
CA ASN A 510 -3.20 13.11 -41.68
C ASN A 510 -2.75 11.71 -41.31
N ARG A 511 -1.94 11.59 -40.27
CA ARG A 511 -1.63 10.31 -39.65
C ARG A 511 -2.33 10.22 -38.30
N PRO A 512 -3.17 9.19 -38.06
CA PRO A 512 -3.81 8.98 -36.77
C PRO A 512 -2.75 8.86 -35.67
N PHE A 513 -2.87 9.67 -34.61
CA PHE A 513 -2.05 9.53 -33.42
C PHE A 513 -2.88 8.88 -32.31
N ILE A 514 -2.62 7.61 -32.04
CA ILE A 514 -3.42 6.79 -31.13
C ILE A 514 -2.89 6.91 -29.71
N ARG A 515 -3.80 7.15 -28.75
CA ARG A 515 -3.53 7.34 -27.33
C ARG A 515 -4.50 6.48 -26.53
N GLY A 516 -4.24 6.29 -25.24
CA GLY A 516 -5.10 5.52 -24.34
C GLY A 516 -6.56 5.98 -24.35
N VAL A 517 -6.83 7.28 -24.52
CA VAL A 517 -8.19 7.84 -24.58
C VAL A 517 -9.01 7.34 -25.78
N HIS A 518 -8.37 6.79 -26.81
CA HIS A 518 -9.06 6.28 -27.98
C HIS A 518 -9.54 4.83 -27.82
N PHE A 519 -9.19 4.14 -26.74
CA PHE A 519 -9.70 2.80 -26.46
C PHE A 519 -11.08 2.89 -25.80
N SER A 520 -12.08 2.29 -26.44
CA SER A 520 -13.47 2.27 -25.97
C SER A 520 -14.00 0.84 -25.97
N GLU A 521 -15.09 0.65 -25.25
CA GLU A 521 -15.77 -0.63 -25.06
C GLU A 521 -17.26 -0.39 -25.29
N ASP A 522 -17.93 -1.30 -26.01
CA ASP A 522 -19.38 -1.25 -26.20
C ASP A 522 -20.14 -1.99 -25.10
N ASP A 523 -21.47 -1.99 -25.16
CA ASP A 523 -22.33 -2.63 -24.16
C ASP A 523 -22.16 -4.16 -24.09
N ASN A 524 -21.56 -4.78 -25.11
CA ASN A 524 -21.27 -6.22 -25.16
C ASN A 524 -19.83 -6.54 -24.70
N GLY A 525 -19.05 -5.54 -24.30
CA GLY A 525 -17.65 -5.70 -23.92
C GLY A 525 -16.69 -5.80 -25.10
N GLN A 526 -17.12 -5.46 -26.33
CA GLN A 526 -16.22 -5.43 -27.49
C GLN A 526 -15.36 -4.16 -27.45
N VAL A 527 -14.04 -4.33 -27.50
CA VAL A 527 -13.07 -3.23 -27.49
C VAL A 527 -12.84 -2.72 -28.91
N PHE A 528 -12.86 -1.40 -29.09
CA PHE A 528 -12.63 -0.76 -30.38
C PHE A 528 -11.93 0.60 -30.24
N ILE A 529 -11.39 1.10 -31.36
CA ILE A 529 -10.74 2.41 -31.42
C ILE A 529 -11.76 3.51 -31.77
N ARG A 530 -11.99 4.41 -30.81
CA ARG A 530 -12.79 5.63 -30.98
C ARG A 530 -11.90 6.82 -31.36
N HIS A 531 -11.48 6.84 -32.62
CA HIS A 531 -10.62 7.90 -33.17
C HIS A 531 -11.31 8.64 -34.34
N PRO A 532 -11.15 9.97 -34.48
CA PRO A 532 -11.85 10.76 -35.52
C PRO A 532 -11.38 10.48 -36.97
N ALA A 533 -10.34 9.67 -37.15
CA ALA A 533 -9.96 9.13 -38.46
C ALA A 533 -10.87 7.99 -38.92
N PHE A 534 -11.39 7.21 -37.97
CA PHE A 534 -12.14 5.98 -38.24
C PHE A 534 -13.64 6.15 -37.93
N ARG A 535 -14.00 7.16 -37.15
CA ARG A 535 -15.36 7.43 -36.68
C ARG A 535 -15.77 8.88 -36.90
N THR A 536 -16.99 9.08 -37.41
CA THR A 536 -17.54 10.40 -37.73
C THR A 536 -18.44 10.98 -36.61
N ASP A 537 -18.86 10.15 -35.66
CA ASP A 537 -19.80 10.47 -34.57
C ASP A 537 -19.13 11.16 -33.34
N ILE A 538 -17.82 11.38 -33.38
CA ILE A 538 -17.09 12.01 -32.28
C ILE A 538 -17.38 13.53 -32.27
N PRO A 539 -17.79 14.14 -31.15
CA PRO A 539 -18.02 15.60 -31.06
C PRO A 539 -16.75 16.45 -31.25
N SER A 540 -16.87 17.71 -31.71
CA SER A 540 -15.73 18.61 -31.99
C SER A 540 -14.87 18.94 -30.77
N ARG A 541 -15.49 19.00 -29.58
CA ARG A 541 -14.83 19.30 -28.31
C ARG A 541 -14.42 18.06 -27.51
N ALA A 542 -14.58 16.86 -28.08
CA ALA A 542 -14.23 15.61 -27.40
C ALA A 542 -12.71 15.49 -27.21
N SER A 543 -12.30 14.88 -26.09
CA SER A 543 -10.88 14.62 -25.77
C SER A 543 -10.15 13.80 -26.84
N GLU A 544 -10.88 12.94 -27.54
CA GLU A 544 -10.43 12.04 -28.61
C GLU A 544 -10.08 12.80 -29.90
N ARG A 545 -10.46 14.07 -30.02
CA ARG A 545 -10.01 14.93 -31.12
C ARG A 545 -8.77 15.72 -30.78
N GLN A 546 -8.54 16.01 -29.51
CA GLN A 546 -7.38 16.77 -29.07
C GLN A 546 -6.15 15.88 -29.14
N LEU A 547 -5.03 16.42 -29.67
CA LEU A 547 -3.76 15.71 -29.73
C LEU A 547 -3.92 14.29 -30.34
N ALA A 548 -4.54 14.23 -31.51
CA ALA A 548 -4.98 13.00 -32.18
C ALA A 548 -4.43 12.89 -33.62
N MET A 549 -3.65 13.86 -34.06
CA MET A 549 -2.99 13.86 -35.37
C MET A 549 -1.48 13.96 -35.20
N TRP A 550 -0.74 13.08 -35.86
CA TRP A 550 0.71 13.19 -35.98
C TRP A 550 1.08 14.00 -37.22
N VAL A 551 1.92 15.01 -37.04
CA VAL A 551 2.41 15.90 -38.13
C VAL A 551 3.94 15.88 -38.27
N GLY A 552 4.64 15.05 -37.49
CA GLY A 552 6.09 14.88 -37.59
C GLY A 552 6.50 14.06 -38.82
N ASP A 553 7.81 13.76 -38.91
CA ASP A 553 8.42 13.17 -40.10
C ASP A 553 7.73 11.88 -40.60
N ASN A 554 7.84 11.66 -41.92
CA ASN A 554 7.18 10.57 -42.63
C ASN A 554 7.79 9.18 -42.38
N GLN A 555 8.83 9.07 -41.55
CA GLN A 555 9.42 7.78 -41.18
C GLN A 555 9.46 7.62 -39.65
N PRO A 556 9.13 6.42 -39.12
CA PRO A 556 8.79 5.19 -39.84
C PRO A 556 7.33 5.14 -40.34
N GLN A 557 7.11 4.39 -41.42
CA GLN A 557 5.77 3.89 -41.79
C GLN A 557 5.59 2.56 -41.07
N PHE A 558 4.47 2.41 -40.38
CA PHE A 558 4.24 1.28 -39.50
C PHE A 558 3.07 0.42 -39.99
N GLY A 559 3.26 -0.90 -39.97
CA GLY A 559 2.25 -1.90 -40.29
C GLY A 559 1.06 -1.94 -39.32
N PRO A 560 0.03 -2.75 -39.64
CA PRO A 560 -1.06 -3.04 -38.70
C PRO A 560 -0.51 -3.75 -37.45
N ARG A 561 -1.02 -3.38 -36.26
CA ARG A 561 -0.48 -3.88 -34.97
C ARG A 561 -1.54 -4.10 -33.92
N LEU A 562 -1.32 -5.05 -33.03
CA LEU A 562 -2.11 -5.22 -31.80
C LEU A 562 -1.63 -4.28 -30.72
N ALA A 563 -2.51 -3.42 -30.24
CA ALA A 563 -2.20 -2.44 -29.20
C ALA A 563 -3.16 -2.54 -28.00
N CYS A 564 -2.65 -2.27 -26.81
CA CYS A 564 -3.36 -2.26 -25.54
C CYS A 564 -3.25 -0.88 -24.87
N GLN A 565 -4.34 -0.40 -24.27
CA GLN A 565 -4.30 0.76 -23.40
C GLN A 565 -3.29 0.56 -22.24
N ALA A 566 -2.38 1.51 -22.01
CA ALA A 566 -1.32 1.37 -20.99
C ALA A 566 -1.69 1.92 -19.60
N ILE A 567 -2.77 2.70 -19.49
CA ILE A 567 -3.24 3.28 -18.22
C ILE A 567 -4.73 3.04 -18.10
N VAL A 568 -5.14 2.31 -17.06
CA VAL A 568 -6.52 1.98 -16.73
C VAL A 568 -6.86 2.53 -15.36
N ASN A 569 -7.90 3.34 -15.29
CA ASN A 569 -8.35 3.90 -14.02
C ASN A 569 -9.08 2.83 -13.18
N ALA A 570 -8.99 2.94 -11.85
CA ALA A 570 -9.62 1.99 -10.93
C ALA A 570 -11.16 1.86 -11.06
N HIS A 571 -11.83 2.77 -11.78
CA HIS A 571 -13.27 2.73 -12.05
C HIS A 571 -13.65 1.95 -13.31
N GLN A 572 -12.69 1.58 -14.14
CA GLN A 572 -12.94 0.80 -15.35
C GLN A 572 -13.02 -0.69 -14.97
N GLU A 573 -14.07 -1.37 -15.42
CA GLU A 573 -14.30 -2.78 -15.10
C GLU A 573 -13.30 -3.70 -15.83
N ARG A 574 -12.95 -3.36 -17.07
CA ARG A 574 -11.98 -4.09 -17.90
C ARG A 574 -10.59 -3.44 -17.86
N ARG A 575 -9.56 -4.26 -17.61
CA ARG A 575 -8.15 -3.87 -17.61
C ARG A 575 -7.47 -4.10 -18.95
N LEU A 576 -7.71 -5.22 -19.62
CA LEU A 576 -7.14 -5.52 -20.93
C LEU A 576 -8.04 -4.96 -22.02
N ARG A 577 -7.53 -3.99 -22.78
CA ARG A 577 -8.26 -3.34 -23.87
C ARG A 577 -7.41 -3.39 -25.12
N TRP A 578 -7.47 -4.52 -25.80
CA TRP A 578 -6.72 -4.77 -27.03
C TRP A 578 -7.53 -4.34 -28.24
N ALA A 579 -6.87 -3.75 -29.22
CA ALA A 579 -7.45 -3.45 -30.52
C ALA A 579 -6.39 -3.56 -31.62
N VAL A 580 -6.84 -3.92 -32.82
CA VAL A 580 -6.01 -3.84 -34.02
C VAL A 580 -5.95 -2.39 -34.48
N ILE A 581 -4.73 -1.88 -34.63
CA ILE A 581 -4.44 -0.54 -35.09
C ILE A 581 -4.11 -0.60 -36.59
N PRO A 582 -4.83 0.16 -37.45
CA PRO A 582 -4.57 0.16 -38.88
C PRO A 582 -3.19 0.69 -39.25
N GLU A 583 -2.68 0.22 -40.40
CA GLU A 583 -1.44 0.69 -40.99
C GLU A 583 -1.39 2.24 -41.08
N GLY A 584 -0.20 2.80 -40.86
CA GLY A 584 0.05 4.24 -41.01
C GLY A 584 -0.27 5.07 -39.76
N SER A 585 -0.92 4.46 -38.76
CA SER A 585 -1.13 5.05 -37.43
C SER A 585 0.17 5.13 -36.62
N VAL A 586 0.25 6.10 -35.71
CA VAL A 586 1.37 6.31 -34.78
C VAL A 586 0.87 6.13 -33.35
N LEU A 587 1.58 5.36 -32.51
CA LEU A 587 1.16 5.10 -31.13
C LEU A 587 1.89 6.04 -30.17
N GLY A 588 1.13 6.67 -29.28
CA GLY A 588 1.68 7.43 -28.17
C GLY A 588 2.10 6.53 -27.00
N ASN A 589 2.96 7.05 -26.13
CA ASN A 589 3.43 6.40 -24.91
C ASN A 589 2.36 6.05 -23.84
N SER A 590 1.07 6.26 -24.14
CA SER A 590 -0.08 5.82 -23.31
C SER A 590 -0.70 4.51 -23.79
N VAL A 591 -0.03 3.83 -24.71
CA VAL A 591 -0.44 2.60 -25.39
C VAL A 591 0.76 1.66 -25.42
N ASN A 592 0.54 0.36 -25.26
CA ASN A 592 1.52 -0.68 -25.50
C ASN A 592 1.14 -1.44 -26.77
N HIS A 593 2.10 -2.07 -27.45
CA HIS A 593 1.82 -2.95 -28.58
C HIS A 593 2.67 -4.21 -28.54
N ILE A 594 2.13 -5.28 -29.12
CA ILE A 594 2.84 -6.53 -29.31
C ILE A 594 3.73 -6.40 -30.55
N GLU A 595 5.01 -6.76 -30.39
CA GLU A 595 5.96 -6.95 -31.47
C GLU A 595 5.98 -8.45 -31.81
N LEU A 596 5.38 -8.80 -32.97
CA LEU A 596 5.38 -10.17 -33.48
C LEU A 596 6.60 -10.39 -34.37
N HIS A 597 7.09 -11.63 -34.38
CA HIS A 597 8.12 -12.03 -35.33
C HIS A 597 7.51 -12.17 -36.74
N HIS A 598 8.27 -11.87 -37.79
CA HIS A 598 7.79 -11.92 -39.17
C HIS A 598 7.26 -13.31 -39.57
N ASP A 599 7.82 -14.40 -39.02
CA ASP A 599 7.30 -15.75 -39.25
C ASP A 599 5.87 -15.93 -38.72
N ILE A 600 5.54 -15.30 -37.59
CA ILE A 600 4.18 -15.32 -37.03
C ILE A 600 3.25 -14.46 -37.88
N GLU A 601 3.72 -13.30 -38.35
CA GLU A 601 2.94 -12.45 -39.26
C GLU A 601 2.60 -13.18 -40.56
N ASN A 602 3.58 -13.86 -41.17
CA ASN A 602 3.40 -14.64 -42.38
C ASN A 602 2.39 -15.78 -42.15
N ARG A 603 2.48 -16.46 -41.02
CA ARG A 603 1.50 -17.49 -40.66
C ARG A 603 0.10 -16.93 -40.49
N LEU A 604 -0.05 -15.79 -39.83
CA LEU A 604 -1.34 -15.11 -39.71
C LEU A 604 -1.89 -14.70 -41.08
N GLU A 605 -1.04 -14.39 -42.06
CA GLU A 605 -1.44 -14.12 -43.45
C GLU A 605 -1.69 -15.39 -44.29
N GLU A 606 -1.12 -16.53 -43.92
CA GLU A 606 -1.43 -17.82 -44.55
C GLU A 606 -2.77 -18.40 -44.03
N ASP A 607 -3.00 -18.31 -42.72
CA ASP A 607 -4.19 -18.82 -42.04
C ASP A 607 -5.41 -17.87 -42.21
N HIS A 608 -5.18 -16.60 -42.54
CA HIS A 608 -6.22 -15.57 -42.73
C HIS A 608 -5.94 -14.73 -43.98
N GLU A 609 -6.95 -14.17 -44.65
CA GLU A 609 -6.78 -13.48 -45.95
C GLU A 609 -5.82 -12.27 -45.93
N SER A 610 -5.45 -11.78 -44.74
CA SER A 610 -4.44 -10.74 -44.55
C SER A 610 -3.90 -10.76 -43.11
N VAL A 611 -2.72 -10.18 -42.88
CA VAL A 611 -2.17 -9.95 -41.53
C VAL A 611 -3.18 -9.21 -40.63
N GLU A 612 -3.90 -8.21 -41.16
CA GLU A 612 -4.88 -7.46 -40.36
C GLU A 612 -6.04 -8.34 -39.86
N GLN A 613 -6.55 -9.26 -40.70
CA GLN A 613 -7.56 -10.23 -40.29
C GLN A 613 -7.01 -11.24 -39.26
N GLY A 614 -5.78 -11.71 -39.43
CA GLY A 614 -5.14 -12.59 -38.43
C GLY A 614 -4.88 -11.89 -37.09
N LEU A 615 -4.51 -10.61 -37.10
CA LEU A 615 -4.43 -9.80 -35.89
C LEU A 615 -5.80 -9.60 -35.25
N GLN A 616 -6.88 -9.45 -36.02
CA GLN A 616 -8.25 -9.37 -35.48
C GLN A 616 -8.63 -10.65 -34.76
N TRP A 617 -8.35 -11.81 -35.37
CA TRP A 617 -8.53 -13.12 -34.74
C TRP A 617 -7.75 -13.23 -33.42
N LEU A 618 -6.46 -12.87 -33.40
CA LEU A 618 -5.66 -12.90 -32.17
C LEU A 618 -6.18 -11.91 -31.10
N CYS A 619 -6.73 -10.77 -31.52
CA CYS A 619 -7.34 -9.77 -30.64
C CYS A 619 -8.50 -10.33 -29.80
N GLU A 620 -9.26 -11.30 -30.34
CA GLU A 620 -10.38 -11.93 -29.63
C GLU A 620 -9.91 -12.68 -28.38
N PHE A 621 -8.78 -13.40 -28.49
CA PHE A 621 -8.18 -14.12 -27.35
C PHE A 621 -7.58 -13.17 -26.32
N LEU A 622 -6.96 -12.07 -26.77
CA LEU A 622 -6.38 -11.05 -25.89
C LEU A 622 -7.44 -10.26 -25.09
N ASN A 623 -8.68 -10.19 -25.59
CA ASN A 623 -9.83 -9.58 -24.92
C ASN A 623 -10.74 -10.60 -24.21
N ASN A 624 -10.26 -11.82 -23.99
CA ASN A 624 -11.00 -12.86 -23.26
C ASN A 624 -11.27 -12.44 -21.80
N THR A 625 -12.47 -12.71 -21.29
CA THR A 625 -12.90 -12.34 -19.94
C THR A 625 -12.07 -12.99 -18.83
N ASP A 626 -11.69 -14.25 -18.97
CA ASP A 626 -10.85 -14.94 -17.99
C ASP A 626 -9.42 -14.37 -18.00
N LEU A 627 -8.91 -13.97 -19.17
CA LEU A 627 -7.61 -13.31 -19.27
C LEU A 627 -7.62 -11.91 -18.64
N ASP A 628 -8.72 -11.17 -18.79
CA ASP A 628 -8.90 -9.89 -18.09
C ASP A 628 -9.00 -10.06 -16.57
N GLU A 629 -9.75 -11.06 -16.10
CA GLU A 629 -9.84 -11.41 -14.68
C GLU A 629 -8.46 -11.77 -14.11
N TRP A 630 -7.65 -12.55 -14.86
CA TRP A 630 -6.25 -12.81 -14.53
C TRP A 630 -5.43 -11.52 -14.41
N ALA A 631 -5.52 -10.64 -15.41
CA ALA A 631 -4.78 -9.39 -15.41
C ALA A 631 -5.17 -8.47 -14.25
N ARG A 632 -6.46 -8.42 -13.89
CA ARG A 632 -6.95 -7.66 -12.72
C ARG A 632 -6.44 -8.25 -11.40
N ALA A 633 -6.41 -9.58 -11.27
CA ALA A 633 -5.86 -10.24 -10.08
C ALA A 633 -4.37 -9.90 -9.87
N TRP A 634 -3.59 -9.77 -10.94
CA TRP A 634 -2.15 -9.48 -10.88
C TRP A 634 -1.79 -7.99 -11.02
N ALA A 635 -2.77 -7.09 -11.09
CA ALA A 635 -2.54 -5.66 -11.24
C ALA A 635 -1.81 -5.05 -10.02
N ALA A 636 -0.60 -4.54 -10.23
CA ALA A 636 0.15 -3.83 -9.19
C ALA A 636 -0.30 -2.37 -9.02
N ASN A 637 -0.75 -1.74 -10.11
CA ASN A 637 -1.21 -0.35 -10.15
C ASN A 637 -2.05 -0.08 -11.42
N ASN A 638 -2.42 1.18 -11.64
CA ASN A 638 -3.24 1.64 -12.76
C ASN A 638 -2.51 1.55 -14.12
N ASN A 639 -1.18 1.40 -14.14
CA ASN A 639 -0.47 1.13 -15.38
C ASN A 639 -0.56 -0.37 -15.72
N VAL A 640 -0.84 -0.65 -16.97
CA VAL A 640 -0.69 -1.98 -17.57
C VAL A 640 0.72 -2.01 -18.16
N ASN A 641 1.65 -2.65 -17.43
CA ASN A 641 3.07 -2.59 -17.78
C ASN A 641 3.46 -3.67 -18.79
N ASN A 642 4.48 -3.41 -19.62
CA ASN A 642 4.90 -4.34 -20.69
C ASN A 642 5.26 -5.73 -20.15
N TYR A 643 5.97 -5.79 -19.02
CA TYR A 643 6.31 -7.06 -18.38
C TYR A 643 5.08 -7.81 -17.84
N GLU A 644 3.98 -7.12 -17.49
CA GLU A 644 2.72 -7.77 -17.10
C GLU A 644 2.05 -8.38 -18.33
N LEU A 645 2.08 -7.66 -19.46
CA LEU A 645 1.54 -8.11 -20.73
C LEU A 645 2.33 -9.30 -21.30
N GLU A 646 3.67 -9.27 -21.24
CA GLU A 646 4.54 -10.39 -21.63
C GLU A 646 4.33 -11.64 -20.76
N MET A 647 3.74 -11.48 -19.57
CA MET A 647 3.42 -12.56 -18.64
C MET A 647 1.98 -13.05 -18.74
N LEU A 648 1.23 -12.63 -19.77
CA LEU A 648 -0.15 -13.10 -19.97
C LEU A 648 -0.19 -14.58 -20.42
N PRO A 649 -1.01 -15.42 -19.77
CA PRO A 649 -1.26 -16.80 -20.19
C PRO A 649 -2.35 -16.86 -21.26
N VAL A 650 -1.99 -16.48 -22.49
CA VAL A 650 -2.95 -16.45 -23.61
C VAL A 650 -3.19 -17.88 -24.11
N GLU A 651 -4.43 -18.35 -23.97
CA GLU A 651 -4.86 -19.64 -24.49
C GLU A 651 -5.19 -19.50 -25.98
N LEU A 652 -4.43 -20.19 -26.84
CA LEU A 652 -4.68 -20.27 -28.28
C LEU A 652 -5.21 -21.67 -28.64
N PRO A 653 -6.06 -21.81 -29.66
CA PRO A 653 -6.63 -23.10 -30.03
C PRO A 653 -5.55 -24.05 -30.57
N ASP A 654 -5.76 -25.35 -30.38
CA ASP A 654 -4.84 -26.41 -30.85
C ASP A 654 -4.56 -26.36 -32.36
N THR A 655 -5.47 -25.74 -33.13
CA THR A 655 -5.31 -25.48 -34.57
C THR A 655 -4.18 -24.49 -34.87
N PHE A 656 -3.69 -23.76 -33.87
CA PHE A 656 -2.52 -22.90 -33.95
C PHE A 656 -1.33 -23.52 -33.19
N PRO A 657 -0.72 -24.63 -33.67
CA PRO A 657 0.32 -25.36 -32.95
C PRO A 657 1.61 -24.55 -32.75
N ILE A 658 2.40 -24.97 -31.77
CA ILE A 658 3.73 -24.44 -31.45
C ILE A 658 4.69 -24.64 -32.63
N PHE A 659 5.58 -23.67 -32.85
CA PHE A 659 6.72 -23.80 -33.76
C PHE A 659 7.60 -24.96 -33.29
N ASN A 660 7.54 -26.11 -33.97
CA ASN A 660 8.55 -27.15 -33.78
C ASN A 660 9.85 -26.63 -34.38
N THR A 661 10.83 -26.29 -33.54
CA THR A 661 12.23 -26.02 -33.92
C THR A 661 12.97 -27.27 -34.41
N LEU A 662 12.27 -28.24 -35.02
CA LEU A 662 12.85 -29.43 -35.63
C LEU A 662 12.60 -29.44 -37.14
N ALA A 663 13.26 -28.52 -37.84
CA ALA A 663 13.72 -28.72 -39.21
C ALA A 663 14.78 -27.67 -39.59
N GLN A 664 16.04 -27.95 -39.29
CA GLN A 664 17.09 -28.08 -40.30
C GLN A 664 18.26 -28.92 -39.77
#